data_AF-A0A058ZND6-F1
#
_entry.id   AF-A0A058ZND6-F1
#
_cell.length_a   1.000
_cell.length_b   1.000
_cell.length_c   1.000
_cell.angle_alpha   90.00
_cell.angle_beta   90.00
_cell.angle_gamma   90.00
#
_symmetry.space_group_name_H-M   'P 1'
#
loop_
_entity.id
_entity.type
_entity.pdbx_description
1 polymer ?
#
loop_
_entity_poly.entity_id
_entity_poly.type
_entity_poly.pdbx_seq_one_letter_code
_entity_poly.pdbx_strand_id
1 'polypeptide(L)'
;MATYTVGFYDLNPSGVIPTTTSSTFTWTASDAQVGSATITDNESGIQELTLDDDSQGGETATADVSINGNTSTGSNVDAELVWTVRDTVTGEEFQIIQFDVEDGAAAGDYTLSELPLVTGREYEVLDYDSNPNAASGDIAFTYTDYVAPDRVVEGTDGDDVIDASYTDDPQGDAPDDGGGDGTGGLDDLIIGGAGEDTISGGAGDDTIYGDNETAETGSTETLNWTNQGGNGSNISGGFSQDTGDVTVDVSFTPGAISDAIQVSTSTQYVGSGEDFNDNSALYLTSDGTASGTTATTTLDFSANADSGMADTVENVEFRINDIDSGGWEDIVTVNAYDADGNPVPVTFTVSGNETTSGNTITAGSGGNDPDQAAGSVLVSIPGPVAQVEVIYANGDTGGQALWVTDVHFDTIPLDDYADTIDGGAGDDTIYGGGGADTIQFTDNFGDDVVDGGDLGTDYDTLDFSQVSTPITGTYSGDEAGTINAGTDSVTFSDIEHLILTDGADQIDASSDSAGTDIDAGDGADVVTGGSGDDTIYGQGGNDTITGGAGDDTIYGDGTPPSAGGDPETLNWSGQGGDATDLSGGFTQSTGDMDVTVSFSSDGNNNPLFEVETGDAIYADTGEDFDTNSSLYLYGEGDGDTSTTTIDFAAANGSVTGEVENVEFRISDIDAFATNHLDEVTITAYDADGNPVPVTITTTGNDTISGDTVTAGNSLDDPDSAQGSVLVSIPGPVASIEISYANNETPSGGYTGTQAINVSDIHFQTIPSEPSGDDILAGGLGDDTIIGGAGDDQITVAEGDVAEGGDGDDTFILTDLGEAGGSDTITITGGEGDETLGDTLNLGGLVNPADITYTNTDDASGGLSGNFTLTDGTVVNFSEIENVVICFAAGTRILTPRGERPIEDLEIGDMVITADNGLQPIRWIGKRTVSASGDLAPVKIRKGTFSNTRDLLVSPQHRMLLSGYRAELLFGESEVLAPAIHLLDDHAVTREVADEVTYIHLLFDQHELVFAEGTPSESFHPGHVGMNAILDPAREELFRIFPELRCNVGAYGPTSRLCLKKHETKALISY
;
A
#
# COMPACT_ATOMS: atom_id res chain seq x y z
N MET A 1 -0.95 -57.51 15.03
CA MET A 1 0.52 -57.55 15.07
C MET A 1 0.96 -56.30 14.35
N ALA A 2 0.99 -55.23 15.12
CA ALA A 2 1.65 -54.02 14.70
C ALA A 2 3.16 -54.31 14.69
N THR A 3 3.87 -53.63 13.79
CA THR A 3 5.30 -53.79 13.62
C THR A 3 5.91 -52.40 13.70
N TYR A 4 6.89 -52.24 14.57
CA TYR A 4 7.53 -50.96 14.89
C TYR A 4 9.03 -51.10 14.67
N THR A 5 9.66 -50.08 14.10
CA THR A 5 11.12 -50.07 13.96
C THR A 5 11.67 -49.09 14.98
N VAL A 6 12.54 -49.58 15.86
CA VAL A 6 13.14 -48.79 16.93
C VAL A 6 14.65 -48.75 16.81
N GLY A 7 15.26 -47.64 17.22
CA GLY A 7 16.68 -47.51 17.45
C GLY A 7 17.01 -47.66 18.94
N PHE A 8 18.21 -48.12 19.28
CA PHE A 8 18.58 -48.29 20.69
C PHE A 8 20.09 -48.07 20.93
N TYR A 9 20.43 -47.72 22.16
CA TYR A 9 21.80 -47.44 22.57
C TYR A 9 22.54 -48.72 22.99
N ASP A 10 23.81 -48.85 22.60
CA ASP A 10 24.71 -49.93 23.04
C ASP A 10 25.19 -49.74 24.49
N LEU A 11 24.23 -49.64 25.41
CA LEU A 11 24.44 -49.41 26.83
C LEU A 11 23.35 -50.11 27.64
N ASN A 12 23.73 -50.75 28.75
CA ASN A 12 22.76 -51.28 29.71
C ASN A 12 22.42 -50.20 30.76
N PRO A 13 21.13 -49.84 30.96
CA PRO A 13 20.74 -48.72 31.81
C PRO A 13 20.81 -49.03 33.33
N SER A 14 20.74 -50.30 33.74
CA SER A 14 20.61 -50.75 35.15
C SER A 14 21.76 -50.36 36.11
N GLY A 15 22.85 -49.82 35.58
CA GLY A 15 24.01 -49.31 36.35
C GLY A 15 24.34 -47.84 36.09
N VAL A 16 23.59 -47.18 35.22
CA VAL A 16 23.80 -45.79 34.78
C VAL A 16 22.69 -44.90 35.35
N ILE A 17 21.43 -45.34 35.22
CA ILE A 17 20.26 -44.59 35.67
C ILE A 17 19.95 -44.96 37.14
N PRO A 18 19.85 -43.98 38.06
CA PRO A 18 19.44 -44.24 39.43
C PRO A 18 18.01 -44.81 39.53
N THR A 19 17.76 -45.65 40.53
CA THR A 19 16.42 -46.22 40.79
C THR A 19 15.65 -45.48 41.89
N THR A 20 16.14 -44.32 42.34
CA THR A 20 15.50 -43.52 43.39
C THR A 20 14.80 -42.33 42.75
N THR A 21 13.51 -42.16 43.02
CA THR A 21 12.74 -41.00 42.53
C THR A 21 13.28 -39.68 43.09
N SER A 22 13.16 -38.61 42.30
CA SER A 22 13.73 -37.27 42.52
C SER A 22 15.26 -37.23 42.60
N SER A 23 15.95 -38.16 41.93
CA SER A 23 17.40 -38.10 41.76
C SER A 23 17.74 -37.72 40.32
N THR A 24 18.85 -37.01 40.13
CA THR A 24 19.32 -36.62 38.79
C THR A 24 20.50 -37.49 38.33
N PHE A 25 20.63 -37.66 37.03
CA PHE A 25 21.81 -38.24 36.39
C PHE A 25 22.16 -37.49 35.11
N THR A 26 23.45 -37.49 34.76
CA THR A 26 23.92 -36.97 33.48
C THR A 26 24.09 -38.13 32.51
N TRP A 27 23.51 -38.07 31.31
CA TRP A 27 23.77 -39.05 30.27
C TRP A 27 25.21 -38.86 29.76
N THR A 28 26.02 -39.92 29.79
CA THR A 28 27.46 -39.84 29.45
C THR A 28 27.85 -40.79 28.32
N ALA A 29 26.90 -41.57 27.82
CA ALA A 29 27.07 -42.40 26.64
C ALA A 29 26.81 -41.57 25.38
N SER A 30 27.08 -42.16 24.21
CA SER A 30 26.75 -41.51 22.93
C SER A 30 25.25 -41.30 22.82
N ASP A 31 24.87 -40.19 22.23
CA ASP A 31 23.55 -39.86 21.66
C ASP A 31 23.21 -40.70 20.41
N ALA A 32 24.22 -41.22 19.70
CA ALA A 32 24.00 -42.12 18.57
C ALA A 32 23.38 -43.46 18.98
N GLN A 33 22.16 -43.73 18.52
CA GLN A 33 21.52 -45.04 18.55
C GLN A 33 22.16 -45.94 17.48
N VAL A 34 23.08 -46.81 17.89
CA VAL A 34 23.86 -47.67 16.98
C VAL A 34 23.24 -49.06 16.72
N GLY A 35 22.16 -49.39 17.44
CA GLY A 35 21.36 -50.59 17.24
C GLY A 35 20.00 -50.25 16.62
N SER A 36 19.47 -51.16 15.80
CA SER A 36 18.10 -51.08 15.28
C SER A 36 17.35 -52.39 15.47
N ALA A 37 16.06 -52.33 15.72
CA ALA A 37 15.19 -53.49 15.91
C ALA A 37 13.83 -53.27 15.25
N THR A 38 13.39 -54.20 14.41
CA THR A 38 11.99 -54.23 13.94
C THR A 38 11.20 -55.16 14.85
N ILE A 39 10.50 -54.59 15.83
CA ILE A 39 9.70 -55.30 16.83
C ILE A 39 8.34 -55.62 16.24
N THR A 40 7.91 -56.87 16.39
CA THR A 40 6.56 -57.35 16.07
C THR A 40 5.93 -57.81 17.36
N ASP A 41 4.92 -57.05 17.81
CA ASP A 41 4.09 -57.47 18.92
C ASP A 41 3.13 -58.57 18.43
N ASN A 42 3.28 -59.76 19.00
CA ASN A 42 2.50 -60.93 18.65
C ASN A 42 1.32 -61.19 19.61
N GLU A 43 1.13 -60.32 20.62
CA GLU A 43 0.06 -60.45 21.61
C GLU A 43 -1.29 -59.90 21.10
N SER A 44 -2.37 -60.10 21.86
CA SER A 44 -3.71 -59.62 21.49
C SER A 44 -4.49 -59.06 22.69
N GLY A 45 -5.13 -57.90 22.57
CA GLY A 45 -5.86 -57.22 23.63
C GLY A 45 -5.24 -55.89 24.10
N ILE A 46 -5.49 -55.51 25.36
CA ILE A 46 -5.06 -54.23 25.97
C ILE A 46 -3.53 -54.05 26.11
N GLN A 47 -2.75 -55.07 25.75
CA GLN A 47 -1.29 -55.14 25.83
C GLN A 47 -0.63 -55.06 24.43
N GLU A 48 -1.42 -54.98 23.34
CA GLU A 48 -0.94 -54.97 21.92
C GLU A 48 0.01 -53.81 21.55
N LEU A 49 0.29 -52.91 22.49
CA LEU A 49 1.04 -51.69 22.26
C LEU A 49 2.20 -51.50 23.26
N THR A 50 2.54 -52.46 24.11
CA THR A 50 3.57 -52.25 25.15
C THR A 50 4.70 -53.29 25.14
N LEU A 51 5.92 -52.90 25.52
CA LEU A 51 6.98 -53.82 25.96
C LEU A 51 6.91 -53.94 27.49
N ASP A 52 6.63 -55.14 28.00
CA ASP A 52 6.59 -55.39 29.45
C ASP A 52 7.27 -56.71 29.86
N ASP A 53 7.56 -56.86 31.16
CA ASP A 53 8.09 -58.08 31.77
C ASP A 53 6.98 -58.77 32.55
N ASP A 54 6.38 -59.77 31.93
CA ASP A 54 5.62 -60.75 32.66
C ASP A 54 6.57 -61.83 33.23
N SER A 55 6.87 -61.73 34.53
CA SER A 55 7.60 -62.77 35.27
C SER A 55 6.89 -64.16 35.32
N GLN A 56 5.87 -64.40 34.48
CA GLN A 56 5.14 -65.64 34.24
C GLN A 56 5.19 -66.18 32.78
N GLY A 57 5.90 -65.55 31.84
CA GLY A 57 6.27 -66.09 30.53
C GLY A 57 5.19 -65.97 29.44
N GLY A 58 4.94 -64.75 28.99
CA GLY A 58 3.77 -64.29 28.27
C GLY A 58 4.01 -63.03 27.41
N GLU A 59 5.12 -62.29 27.55
CA GLU A 59 5.53 -61.40 26.45
C GLU A 59 5.86 -62.27 25.23
N THR A 60 5.25 -61.91 24.10
CA THR A 60 5.41 -62.64 22.83
C THR A 60 5.98 -61.76 21.74
N ALA A 61 6.36 -60.52 22.05
CA ALA A 61 7.07 -59.63 21.15
C ALA A 61 8.36 -60.29 20.63
N THR A 62 8.55 -60.17 19.32
CA THR A 62 9.75 -60.67 18.65
C THR A 62 10.33 -59.58 17.77
N ALA A 63 11.65 -59.47 17.72
CA ALA A 63 12.33 -58.46 16.91
C ALA A 63 13.38 -59.03 15.95
N ASP A 64 13.48 -58.38 14.79
CA ASP A 64 14.66 -58.47 13.92
C ASP A 64 15.65 -57.39 14.35
N VAL A 65 16.75 -57.79 15.01
CA VAL A 65 17.68 -56.88 15.69
C VAL A 65 19.03 -56.82 14.96
N SER A 66 19.56 -55.63 14.73
CA SER A 66 20.88 -55.38 14.14
C SER A 66 21.69 -54.41 14.99
N ILE A 67 22.87 -54.81 15.44
CA ILE A 67 23.78 -53.94 16.20
C ILE A 67 25.24 -54.34 16.00
N ASN A 68 26.12 -53.35 15.79
CA ASN A 68 27.56 -53.55 15.65
C ASN A 68 27.97 -54.64 14.63
N GLY A 69 27.17 -54.82 13.57
CA GLY A 69 27.37 -55.84 12.52
C GLY A 69 26.93 -57.26 12.88
N ASN A 70 26.28 -57.46 14.03
CA ASN A 70 25.57 -58.70 14.37
C ASN A 70 24.07 -58.54 14.07
N THR A 71 23.42 -59.61 13.61
CA THR A 71 21.97 -59.60 13.34
C THR A 71 21.30 -60.83 13.95
N SER A 72 20.20 -60.60 14.67
CA SER A 72 19.23 -61.60 15.14
C SER A 72 17.92 -61.42 14.37
N THR A 73 17.16 -62.50 14.14
CA THR A 73 15.89 -62.46 13.38
C THR A 73 14.83 -63.22 14.15
N GLY A 74 13.71 -62.56 14.44
CA GLY A 74 12.59 -63.07 15.23
C GLY A 74 12.99 -63.48 16.65
N SER A 75 13.92 -62.73 17.25
CA SER A 75 14.36 -62.95 18.64
C SER A 75 13.31 -62.43 19.61
N ASN A 76 13.08 -63.12 20.72
CA ASN A 76 12.22 -62.61 21.77
C ASN A 76 12.83 -61.33 22.36
N VAL A 77 11.97 -60.35 22.66
CA VAL A 77 12.36 -59.09 23.28
C VAL A 77 11.34 -58.66 24.33
N ASP A 78 11.82 -58.01 25.38
CA ASP A 78 11.03 -57.56 26.53
C ASP A 78 11.71 -56.39 27.26
N ALA A 79 10.96 -55.76 28.17
CA ALA A 79 11.45 -54.68 29.02
C ALA A 79 11.63 -55.18 30.47
N GLU A 80 12.85 -55.42 30.92
CA GLU A 80 13.09 -55.90 32.30
C GLU A 80 12.96 -54.76 33.34
N LEU A 81 13.25 -53.51 32.94
CA LEU A 81 13.24 -52.32 33.80
C LEU A 81 12.68 -51.12 33.05
N VAL A 82 11.91 -50.25 33.73
CA VAL A 82 11.36 -49.00 33.17
C VAL A 82 11.60 -47.84 34.14
N TRP A 83 11.98 -46.69 33.59
CA TRP A 83 12.09 -45.42 34.29
C TRP A 83 11.19 -44.40 33.60
N THR A 84 10.51 -43.55 34.37
CA THR A 84 9.96 -42.28 33.87
C THR A 84 10.93 -41.19 34.30
N VAL A 85 11.41 -40.40 33.37
CA VAL A 85 12.36 -39.31 33.59
C VAL A 85 11.80 -37.99 33.10
N ARG A 86 12.42 -36.89 33.54
CA ARG A 86 12.20 -35.55 32.99
C ARG A 86 13.52 -34.97 32.48
N ASP A 87 13.55 -34.43 31.27
CA ASP A 87 14.68 -33.60 30.84
C ASP A 87 14.69 -32.29 31.65
N THR A 88 15.84 -31.95 32.24
CA THR A 88 15.94 -30.75 33.07
C THR A 88 16.04 -29.44 32.28
N VAL A 89 16.20 -29.52 30.96
CA VAL A 89 16.26 -28.38 30.05
C VAL A 89 14.90 -28.16 29.39
N THR A 90 14.36 -29.16 28.67
CA THR A 90 13.07 -29.02 27.94
C THR A 90 11.86 -29.16 28.86
N GLY A 91 11.99 -29.93 29.95
CA GLY A 91 10.92 -30.15 30.94
C GLY A 91 9.99 -31.32 30.60
N GLU A 92 10.21 -31.99 29.47
CA GLU A 92 9.41 -33.12 28.99
C GLU A 92 9.59 -34.37 29.84
N GLU A 93 8.50 -35.15 29.98
CA GLU A 93 8.47 -36.41 30.73
C GLU A 93 8.34 -37.60 29.79
N PHE A 94 9.30 -38.54 29.85
CA PHE A 94 9.34 -39.69 28.94
C PHE A 94 9.91 -40.93 29.64
N GLN A 95 9.75 -42.10 29.01
CA GLN A 95 10.21 -43.38 29.54
C GLN A 95 11.52 -43.86 28.93
N ILE A 96 12.32 -44.52 29.77
CA ILE A 96 13.52 -45.26 29.36
C ILE A 96 13.37 -46.69 29.84
N ILE A 97 13.73 -47.66 29.00
CA ILE A 97 13.70 -49.08 29.36
C ILE A 97 15.02 -49.79 29.20
N GLN A 98 15.17 -50.89 29.94
CA GLN A 98 16.13 -51.93 29.62
C GLN A 98 15.54 -52.85 28.55
N PHE A 99 15.96 -52.66 27.31
CA PHE A 99 15.56 -53.51 26.19
C PHE A 99 16.39 -54.80 26.20
N ASP A 100 15.79 -55.93 26.62
CA ASP A 100 16.44 -57.23 26.60
C ASP A 100 16.17 -57.94 25.27
N VAL A 101 17.25 -58.43 24.64
CA VAL A 101 17.20 -59.29 23.47
C VAL A 101 17.64 -60.68 23.90
N GLU A 102 16.67 -61.59 24.07
CA GLU A 102 16.90 -62.86 24.78
C GLU A 102 17.87 -63.81 24.04
N ASP A 103 17.90 -63.76 22.70
CA ASP A 103 18.61 -64.75 21.89
C ASP A 103 19.20 -64.26 20.55
N GLY A 104 19.91 -65.17 19.88
CA GLY A 104 20.62 -64.89 18.62
C GLY A 104 21.98 -64.21 18.79
N ALA A 105 22.47 -63.60 17.71
CA ALA A 105 23.82 -63.01 17.65
C ALA A 105 23.87 -61.59 18.21
N ALA A 106 22.73 -60.91 18.29
CA ALA A 106 22.55 -59.59 18.88
C ALA A 106 22.03 -59.63 20.34
N ALA A 107 21.98 -60.81 20.98
CA ALA A 107 21.46 -60.97 22.33
C ALA A 107 22.21 -60.13 23.39
N GLY A 108 21.47 -59.49 24.30
CA GLY A 108 21.97 -58.68 25.41
C GLY A 108 21.02 -57.55 25.82
N ASP A 109 21.35 -56.89 26.93
CA ASP A 109 20.55 -55.78 27.47
C ASP A 109 21.06 -54.42 26.98
N TYR A 110 20.14 -53.64 26.42
CA TYR A 110 20.38 -52.34 25.82
C TYR A 110 19.48 -51.26 26.44
N THR A 111 19.65 -50.00 26.03
CA THR A 111 18.79 -48.90 26.45
C THR A 111 17.92 -48.52 25.27
N LEU A 112 16.61 -48.61 25.45
CA LEU A 112 15.61 -48.02 24.56
C LEU A 112 14.94 -46.88 25.32
N SER A 113 14.62 -45.78 24.64
CA SER A 113 14.11 -44.55 25.24
C SER A 113 13.05 -43.98 24.32
N GLU A 114 11.96 -43.44 24.87
CA GLU A 114 10.91 -42.77 24.07
C GLU A 114 11.50 -41.57 23.33
N LEU A 115 12.30 -40.74 24.02
CA LEU A 115 13.03 -39.62 23.42
C LEU A 115 14.54 -39.90 23.32
N PRO A 116 15.27 -39.32 22.33
CA PRO A 116 16.71 -39.42 22.24
C PRO A 116 17.44 -38.89 23.50
N LEU A 117 18.44 -39.63 23.97
CA LEU A 117 19.26 -39.25 25.12
C LEU A 117 20.49 -38.46 24.68
N VAL A 118 20.59 -37.21 25.12
CA VAL A 118 21.64 -36.26 24.71
C VAL A 118 22.89 -36.38 25.56
N THR A 119 24.07 -36.53 24.92
CA THR A 119 25.35 -36.64 25.64
C THR A 119 25.63 -35.39 26.48
N GLY A 120 25.76 -35.54 27.80
CA GLY A 120 26.06 -34.44 28.73
C GLY A 120 24.82 -33.77 29.35
N ARG A 121 23.61 -34.15 28.93
CA ARG A 121 22.33 -33.67 29.45
C ARG A 121 22.00 -34.27 30.82
N GLU A 122 21.41 -33.48 31.72
CA GLU A 122 20.94 -33.94 33.03
C GLU A 122 19.44 -34.25 32.99
N TYR A 123 19.06 -35.40 33.56
CA TYR A 123 17.69 -35.89 33.63
C TYR A 123 17.30 -36.18 35.08
N GLU A 124 16.06 -35.87 35.46
CA GLU A 124 15.46 -36.21 36.77
C GLU A 124 14.64 -37.50 36.69
N VAL A 125 14.86 -38.46 37.58
CA VAL A 125 14.05 -39.69 37.67
C VAL A 125 12.75 -39.40 38.43
N LEU A 126 11.61 -39.53 37.76
CA LEU A 126 10.27 -39.33 38.32
C LEU A 126 9.67 -40.61 38.89
N ASP A 127 9.79 -41.73 38.16
CA ASP A 127 9.34 -43.05 38.60
C ASP A 127 10.26 -44.18 38.13
N TYR A 128 10.17 -45.35 38.75
CA TYR A 128 10.96 -46.54 38.41
C TYR A 128 10.20 -47.82 38.74
N ASP A 129 10.10 -48.71 37.75
CA ASP A 129 9.58 -50.07 37.89
C ASP A 129 10.65 -51.12 37.56
N SER A 130 10.69 -52.16 38.38
CA SER A 130 11.62 -53.29 38.26
C SER A 130 10.96 -54.57 37.72
N ASN A 131 9.67 -54.51 37.37
CA ASN A 131 8.91 -55.57 36.72
C ASN A 131 7.72 -54.90 36.01
N PRO A 132 7.93 -54.14 34.92
CA PRO A 132 6.86 -53.47 34.20
C PRO A 132 5.79 -54.48 33.75
N ASN A 133 4.51 -54.17 33.95
CA ASN A 133 3.40 -55.03 33.55
C ASN A 133 2.14 -54.21 33.27
N ALA A 134 1.85 -53.96 32.00
CA ALA A 134 0.76 -53.08 31.59
C ALA A 134 -0.61 -53.59 32.09
N ALA A 135 -0.84 -54.91 32.09
CA ALA A 135 -2.08 -55.51 32.59
C ALA A 135 -2.31 -55.37 34.10
N SER A 136 -1.26 -55.11 34.88
CA SER A 136 -1.33 -54.84 36.32
C SER A 136 -1.54 -53.36 36.63
N GLY A 137 -1.50 -52.50 35.59
CA GLY A 137 -1.52 -51.04 35.72
C GLY A 137 -0.18 -50.46 36.14
N ASP A 138 0.89 -51.23 35.98
CA ASP A 138 2.27 -50.80 36.18
C ASP A 138 2.72 -49.97 34.96
N ILE A 139 3.79 -49.19 35.13
CA ILE A 139 4.34 -48.38 34.03
C ILE A 139 5.02 -49.32 33.03
N ALA A 140 4.69 -49.18 31.75
CA ALA A 140 5.24 -49.97 30.65
C ALA A 140 5.46 -49.06 29.44
N PHE A 141 6.43 -49.43 28.61
CA PHE A 141 6.83 -48.67 27.43
C PHE A 141 5.83 -48.92 26.30
N THR A 142 5.29 -47.86 25.71
CA THR A 142 4.27 -47.97 24.65
C THR A 142 4.90 -47.68 23.28
N TYR A 143 4.65 -48.54 22.28
CA TYR A 143 5.23 -48.38 20.93
C TYR A 143 4.64 -47.20 20.13
N THR A 144 3.51 -46.63 20.57
CA THR A 144 2.90 -45.46 19.91
C THR A 144 3.69 -44.18 20.10
N ASP A 145 4.56 -44.17 21.11
CA ASP A 145 5.32 -43.00 21.53
C ASP A 145 6.77 -43.09 21.03
N TYR A 146 7.08 -44.12 20.24
CA TYR A 146 8.36 -44.27 19.55
C TYR A 146 8.14 -44.12 18.04
N VAL A 147 8.06 -42.86 17.60
CA VAL A 147 8.58 -42.48 16.30
C VAL A 147 9.95 -41.89 16.59
N ALA A 148 10.99 -42.38 15.92
CA ALA A 148 12.31 -41.78 16.14
C ALA A 148 12.24 -40.38 15.54
N PRO A 149 12.50 -39.31 16.32
CA PRO A 149 12.53 -37.97 15.78
C PRO A 149 13.56 -37.97 14.66
N ASP A 150 13.16 -37.55 13.47
CA ASP A 150 14.09 -37.45 12.35
C ASP A 150 14.74 -36.08 12.27
N ARG A 151 14.40 -35.20 13.23
CA ARG A 151 14.96 -33.85 13.43
C ARG A 151 14.55 -32.87 12.35
N VAL A 152 13.43 -33.16 11.71
CA VAL A 152 12.80 -32.29 10.75
C VAL A 152 11.41 -32.00 11.29
N VAL A 153 11.08 -30.73 11.44
CA VAL A 153 9.72 -30.32 11.77
C VAL A 153 8.97 -30.22 10.44
N GLU A 154 8.06 -31.17 10.17
CA GLU A 154 7.26 -31.21 8.96
C GLU A 154 5.83 -30.67 9.24
N GLY A 155 5.47 -29.59 8.57
CA GLY A 155 4.09 -29.14 8.47
C GLY A 155 3.23 -30.03 7.58
N THR A 156 1.97 -29.65 7.41
CA THR A 156 0.93 -30.40 6.69
C THR A 156 0.66 -29.81 5.31
N ASP A 157 -0.43 -30.25 4.66
CA ASP A 157 -0.85 -29.70 3.35
C ASP A 157 -1.83 -28.50 3.52
N GLY A 158 -1.93 -27.89 4.70
CA GLY A 158 -2.72 -26.67 4.87
C GLY A 158 -2.27 -25.86 6.07
N ASP A 159 -2.78 -24.64 6.19
CA ASP A 159 -2.32 -23.58 7.09
C ASP A 159 -1.95 -24.06 8.52
N ASP A 160 -0.66 -24.07 8.81
CA ASP A 160 -0.09 -24.52 10.07
C ASP A 160 0.41 -23.37 10.94
N VAL A 161 0.42 -23.61 12.25
CA VAL A 161 1.13 -22.75 13.21
C VAL A 161 2.23 -23.58 13.83
N ILE A 162 3.43 -23.43 13.28
CA ILE A 162 4.62 -24.20 13.66
C ILE A 162 5.40 -23.37 14.68
N ASP A 163 5.21 -23.72 15.95
CA ASP A 163 5.97 -23.18 17.07
C ASP A 163 6.43 -24.32 18.00
N ALA A 164 7.12 -24.01 19.09
CA ALA A 164 7.58 -25.01 20.08
C ALA A 164 6.45 -25.86 20.73
N SER A 165 5.18 -25.60 20.42
CA SER A 165 4.02 -26.40 20.82
C SER A 165 3.38 -27.21 19.70
N TYR A 166 3.97 -27.19 18.49
CA TYR A 166 3.52 -27.94 17.32
C TYR A 166 3.49 -29.44 17.61
N THR A 167 2.44 -30.13 17.14
CA THR A 167 2.22 -31.57 17.42
C THR A 167 1.80 -32.39 16.22
N ASP A 168 1.60 -31.75 15.07
CA ASP A 168 1.05 -32.40 13.88
C ASP A 168 2.13 -33.04 13.00
N ASP A 169 3.40 -32.79 13.34
CA ASP A 169 4.56 -33.50 12.82
C ASP A 169 4.39 -35.04 12.96
N PRO A 170 4.59 -35.84 11.90
CA PRO A 170 4.34 -37.28 11.96
C PRO A 170 5.36 -38.05 12.83
N GLN A 171 6.52 -37.44 13.11
CA GLN A 171 7.60 -37.96 13.94
C GLN A 171 7.55 -37.40 15.38
N GLY A 172 6.73 -36.38 15.61
CA GLY A 172 6.59 -35.66 16.86
C GLY A 172 7.69 -34.64 17.13
N ASP A 173 8.45 -34.25 16.10
CA ASP A 173 9.45 -33.19 16.15
C ASP A 173 8.76 -31.80 16.26
N ALA A 174 9.35 -30.88 17.02
CA ALA A 174 8.90 -29.49 17.12
C ALA A 174 10.10 -28.53 17.28
N PRO A 175 9.97 -27.25 16.93
CA PRO A 175 11.02 -26.25 17.14
C PRO A 175 11.46 -26.19 18.61
N ASP A 176 12.76 -26.07 18.86
CA ASP A 176 13.40 -26.01 20.18
C ASP A 176 13.15 -27.23 21.11
N ASP A 177 12.70 -28.37 20.58
CA ASP A 177 12.38 -29.57 21.38
C ASP A 177 13.64 -30.32 21.91
N GLY A 178 14.84 -29.86 21.54
CA GLY A 178 16.12 -30.48 21.92
C GLY A 178 16.56 -31.60 20.97
N GLY A 179 15.80 -31.85 19.91
CA GLY A 179 15.99 -32.85 18.86
C GLY A 179 16.91 -32.39 17.73
N GLY A 180 16.98 -31.08 17.49
CA GLY A 180 17.77 -30.44 16.44
C GLY A 180 19.28 -30.71 16.48
N ASP A 181 19.97 -30.06 15.56
CA ASP A 181 21.42 -30.05 15.47
C ASP A 181 22.03 -29.00 16.43
N GLY A 182 23.34 -28.76 16.34
CA GLY A 182 23.95 -27.67 17.13
C GLY A 182 24.15 -27.86 18.64
N THR A 183 24.29 -26.72 19.33
CA THR A 183 24.59 -26.66 20.78
C THR A 183 23.35 -26.67 21.64
N GLY A 184 22.88 -27.87 21.96
CA GLY A 184 21.68 -28.01 22.81
C GLY A 184 20.53 -28.67 22.07
N GLY A 185 20.68 -28.96 20.78
CA GLY A 185 19.64 -29.51 19.93
C GLY A 185 18.59 -28.46 19.60
N LEU A 186 19.04 -27.23 19.32
CA LEU A 186 18.18 -26.09 19.07
C LEU A 186 18.37 -25.54 17.65
N ASP A 187 19.30 -26.10 16.86
CA ASP A 187 19.45 -25.72 15.44
C ASP A 187 18.51 -26.65 14.65
N ASP A 188 17.33 -26.19 14.28
CA ASP A 188 16.25 -26.99 13.72
C ASP A 188 16.16 -26.85 12.18
N LEU A 189 15.63 -27.89 11.54
CA LEU A 189 15.23 -27.86 10.13
C LEU A 189 13.70 -27.92 10.08
N ILE A 190 13.09 -26.83 9.61
CA ILE A 190 11.64 -26.66 9.57
C ILE A 190 11.18 -26.55 8.11
N ILE A 191 10.12 -27.28 7.77
CA ILE A 191 9.47 -27.26 6.47
C ILE A 191 7.98 -27.04 6.73
N GLY A 192 7.43 -25.87 6.36
CA GLY A 192 6.00 -25.57 6.56
C GLY A 192 5.09 -26.43 5.69
N GLY A 193 5.49 -26.69 4.45
CA GLY A 193 4.81 -27.66 3.60
C GLY A 193 3.98 -26.99 2.53
N ALA A 194 2.65 -27.00 2.64
CA ALA A 194 1.79 -26.24 1.76
C ALA A 194 0.66 -25.61 2.57
N GLY A 195 0.21 -24.43 2.17
CA GLY A 195 -0.76 -23.63 2.94
C GLY A 195 -0.11 -22.33 3.39
N GLU A 196 -0.90 -21.42 3.95
CA GLU A 196 -0.36 -20.17 4.51
C GLU A 196 0.09 -20.44 5.96
N ASP A 197 1.39 -20.65 6.15
CA ASP A 197 1.96 -21.12 7.41
C ASP A 197 2.46 -19.96 8.28
N THR A 198 2.36 -20.13 9.60
CA THR A 198 3.01 -19.26 10.58
C THR A 198 4.09 -20.03 11.30
N ILE A 199 5.36 -19.72 11.03
CA ILE A 199 6.52 -20.47 11.48
C ILE A 199 7.36 -19.65 12.46
N SER A 200 7.73 -20.25 13.60
CA SER A 200 8.66 -19.68 14.57
C SER A 200 9.79 -20.67 14.86
N GLY A 201 11.01 -20.33 14.41
CA GLY A 201 12.24 -21.14 14.54
C GLY A 201 12.70 -21.30 15.98
N GLY A 202 12.73 -20.19 16.71
CA GLY A 202 13.00 -20.21 18.14
C GLY A 202 14.43 -19.81 18.46
N ALA A 203 15.27 -20.71 18.95
CA ALA A 203 16.57 -20.36 19.52
C ALA A 203 17.72 -21.24 19.06
N GLY A 204 18.11 -21.20 17.80
CA GLY A 204 19.36 -21.77 17.34
C GLY A 204 19.74 -21.17 16.00
N ASP A 205 20.74 -21.77 15.35
CA ASP A 205 21.04 -21.41 13.96
C ASP A 205 20.13 -22.29 13.06
N ASP A 206 18.91 -21.82 12.79
CA ASP A 206 17.84 -22.60 12.19
C ASP A 206 17.86 -22.56 10.65
N THR A 207 17.27 -23.58 10.02
CA THR A 207 17.00 -23.59 8.58
C THR A 207 15.52 -23.78 8.35
N ILE A 208 14.88 -22.78 7.76
CA ILE A 208 13.42 -22.71 7.61
C ILE A 208 13.06 -22.62 6.13
N TYR A 209 12.13 -23.46 5.71
CA TYR A 209 11.41 -23.36 4.44
C TYR A 209 9.95 -23.06 4.78
N GLY A 210 9.41 -21.96 4.28
CA GLY A 210 7.97 -21.67 4.35
C GLY A 210 7.18 -22.81 3.70
N ASP A 211 7.52 -23.07 2.44
CA ASP A 211 6.98 -24.19 1.68
C ASP A 211 7.84 -25.48 1.76
N ASN A 212 7.64 -26.36 0.77
CA ASN A 212 8.47 -27.54 0.53
C ASN A 212 9.93 -27.19 0.17
N GLU A 213 10.88 -28.03 0.60
CA GLU A 213 12.34 -27.91 0.33
C GLU A 213 12.71 -27.78 -1.18
N THR A 214 11.79 -28.13 -2.08
CA THR A 214 11.96 -27.98 -3.53
C THR A 214 10.81 -27.20 -4.15
N ALA A 215 11.09 -25.99 -4.63
CA ALA A 215 10.18 -25.20 -5.47
C ALA A 215 9.71 -26.01 -6.69
N GLU A 216 8.40 -26.06 -6.92
CA GLU A 216 7.82 -26.73 -8.09
C GLU A 216 7.80 -25.73 -9.26
N THR A 217 8.70 -25.87 -10.23
CA THR A 217 8.76 -24.90 -11.34
C THR A 217 7.67 -25.16 -12.39
N GLY A 218 6.97 -24.11 -12.82
CA GLY A 218 6.01 -24.17 -13.93
C GLY A 218 6.61 -24.72 -15.24
N SER A 219 5.79 -25.33 -16.09
CA SER A 219 6.25 -25.97 -17.33
C SER A 219 5.33 -25.68 -18.52
N THR A 220 5.91 -25.57 -19.73
CA THR A 220 5.13 -25.40 -20.96
C THR A 220 4.51 -26.71 -21.41
N GLU A 221 3.18 -26.73 -21.52
CA GLU A 221 2.39 -27.88 -21.95
C GLU A 221 1.67 -27.63 -23.28
N THR A 222 1.07 -28.69 -23.85
CA THR A 222 0.42 -28.59 -25.17
C THR A 222 -0.80 -29.49 -25.34
N LEU A 223 -1.95 -28.87 -25.62
CA LEU A 223 -3.12 -29.54 -26.16
C LEU A 223 -2.86 -29.93 -27.63
N ASN A 224 -2.86 -31.24 -27.93
CA ASN A 224 -2.46 -31.78 -29.23
C ASN A 224 -3.65 -32.41 -29.96
N TRP A 225 -4.15 -31.77 -31.03
CA TRP A 225 -5.33 -32.27 -31.75
C TRP A 225 -5.13 -33.64 -32.38
N THR A 226 -3.93 -33.92 -32.90
CA THR A 226 -3.62 -35.21 -33.56
C THR A 226 -3.52 -36.41 -32.61
N ASN A 227 -3.48 -36.18 -31.29
CA ASN A 227 -3.63 -37.25 -30.29
C ASN A 227 -5.05 -37.82 -30.28
N GLN A 228 -6.04 -37.04 -30.74
CA GLN A 228 -7.45 -37.45 -30.78
C GLN A 228 -7.82 -38.28 -32.01
N GLY A 229 -6.90 -38.42 -32.97
CA GLY A 229 -7.06 -39.31 -34.13
C GLY A 229 -6.36 -38.82 -35.39
N GLY A 230 -6.48 -39.59 -36.47
CA GLY A 230 -5.96 -39.18 -37.78
C GLY A 230 -6.86 -38.15 -38.48
N ASN A 231 -6.37 -37.58 -39.58
CA ASN A 231 -7.12 -36.62 -40.40
C ASN A 231 -8.56 -37.08 -40.73
N GLY A 232 -9.54 -36.23 -40.42
CA GLY A 232 -10.97 -36.47 -40.59
C GLY A 232 -11.63 -37.24 -39.43
N SER A 233 -10.92 -37.47 -38.32
CA SER A 233 -11.52 -38.07 -37.12
C SER A 233 -12.55 -37.10 -36.52
N ASN A 234 -13.76 -37.60 -36.25
CA ASN A 234 -14.82 -36.79 -35.65
C ASN A 234 -14.61 -36.69 -34.14
N ILE A 235 -14.47 -35.47 -33.65
CA ILE A 235 -14.26 -35.12 -32.23
C ILE A 235 -15.39 -34.28 -31.66
N SER A 236 -16.52 -34.16 -32.36
CA SER A 236 -17.69 -33.36 -31.95
C SER A 236 -18.33 -33.79 -30.62
N GLY A 237 -17.86 -34.87 -30.00
CA GLY A 237 -18.32 -35.34 -28.70
C GLY A 237 -17.57 -34.75 -27.51
N GLY A 238 -16.53 -33.94 -27.76
CA GLY A 238 -15.58 -33.50 -26.74
C GLY A 238 -14.61 -34.62 -26.33
N PHE A 239 -13.57 -34.24 -25.59
CA PHE A 239 -12.57 -35.14 -25.02
C PHE A 239 -11.80 -34.42 -23.90
N SER A 240 -11.18 -35.19 -23.01
CA SER A 240 -10.20 -34.69 -22.04
C SER A 240 -8.82 -35.14 -22.50
N GLN A 241 -7.83 -34.24 -22.45
CA GLN A 241 -6.44 -34.58 -22.69
C GLN A 241 -5.61 -34.17 -21.48
N ASP A 242 -5.03 -35.17 -20.83
CA ASP A 242 -3.92 -35.01 -19.89
C ASP A 242 -2.66 -34.59 -20.68
N THR A 243 -2.13 -33.41 -20.38
CA THR A 243 -0.95 -32.82 -21.04
C THR A 243 0.34 -33.03 -20.27
N GLY A 244 0.24 -33.50 -19.02
CA GLY A 244 1.34 -33.78 -18.10
C GLY A 244 0.90 -33.49 -16.67
N ASP A 245 0.83 -32.20 -16.35
CA ASP A 245 0.48 -31.63 -15.05
C ASP A 245 -0.94 -31.03 -15.08
N VAL A 246 -1.44 -30.62 -16.25
CA VAL A 246 -2.82 -30.15 -16.44
C VAL A 246 -3.62 -31.13 -17.30
N THR A 247 -4.92 -31.24 -17.01
CA THR A 247 -5.92 -31.83 -17.91
C THR A 247 -6.71 -30.73 -18.59
N VAL A 248 -6.74 -30.77 -19.93
CA VAL A 248 -7.58 -29.88 -20.74
C VAL A 248 -8.85 -30.61 -21.18
N ASP A 249 -9.99 -30.16 -20.68
CA ASP A 249 -11.32 -30.60 -21.09
C ASP A 249 -11.80 -29.79 -22.28
N VAL A 250 -11.91 -30.45 -23.45
CA VAL A 250 -12.38 -29.82 -24.68
C VAL A 250 -13.83 -30.18 -24.95
N SER A 251 -14.68 -29.17 -25.00
CA SER A 251 -16.10 -29.33 -25.33
C SER A 251 -16.50 -28.49 -26.55
N PHE A 252 -17.56 -28.93 -27.23
CA PHE A 252 -18.06 -28.26 -28.43
C PHE A 252 -19.56 -28.01 -28.31
N THR A 253 -19.96 -26.76 -28.50
CA THR A 253 -21.37 -26.38 -28.67
C THR A 253 -21.64 -26.09 -30.15
N PRO A 254 -22.33 -27.00 -30.88
CA PRO A 254 -22.62 -26.78 -32.29
C PRO A 254 -23.54 -25.57 -32.47
N GLY A 255 -23.18 -24.70 -33.40
CA GLY A 255 -24.02 -23.60 -33.84
C GLY A 255 -25.12 -24.05 -34.81
N ALA A 256 -25.96 -23.11 -35.25
CA ALA A 256 -27.13 -23.40 -36.06
C ALA A 256 -26.81 -23.91 -37.49
N ILE A 257 -25.56 -23.79 -37.92
CA ILE A 257 -25.09 -24.06 -39.30
C ILE A 257 -23.84 -24.98 -39.36
N SER A 258 -23.53 -25.70 -38.27
CA SER A 258 -22.37 -26.60 -38.18
C SER A 258 -22.50 -27.85 -39.06
N ASP A 259 -21.45 -28.21 -39.83
CA ASP A 259 -21.41 -29.44 -40.64
C ASP A 259 -20.41 -30.49 -40.10
N ALA A 260 -19.21 -30.06 -39.66
CA ALA A 260 -18.17 -30.96 -39.15
C ALA A 260 -17.24 -30.29 -38.11
N ILE A 261 -16.85 -31.08 -37.10
CA ILE A 261 -15.83 -30.77 -36.09
C ILE A 261 -14.86 -31.97 -36.06
N GLN A 262 -13.64 -31.79 -36.56
CA GLN A 262 -12.72 -32.89 -36.84
C GLN A 262 -11.26 -32.55 -36.56
N VAL A 263 -10.43 -33.58 -36.40
CA VAL A 263 -8.97 -33.43 -36.49
C VAL A 263 -8.55 -33.25 -37.94
N SER A 264 -7.65 -32.30 -38.20
CA SER A 264 -7.02 -32.10 -39.50
C SER A 264 -5.51 -32.21 -39.41
N THR A 265 -4.93 -32.78 -40.47
CA THR A 265 -3.47 -32.80 -40.67
C THR A 265 -3.08 -32.04 -41.94
N SER A 266 -3.94 -31.14 -42.41
CA SER A 266 -3.60 -30.21 -43.48
C SER A 266 -2.51 -29.26 -42.99
N THR A 267 -1.60 -28.88 -43.87
CA THR A 267 -0.55 -27.90 -43.54
C THR A 267 -1.19 -26.56 -43.18
N GLN A 268 -0.81 -26.01 -42.04
CA GLN A 268 -1.21 -24.71 -41.54
C GLN A 268 -0.05 -23.72 -41.62
N TYR A 269 -0.35 -22.43 -41.56
CA TYR A 269 0.67 -21.42 -41.38
C TYR A 269 1.13 -21.38 -39.91
N VAL A 270 2.44 -21.42 -39.72
CA VAL A 270 3.14 -21.21 -38.44
C VAL A 270 4.26 -20.19 -38.71
N GLY A 271 4.37 -19.20 -37.82
CA GLY A 271 5.33 -18.11 -37.91
C GLY A 271 6.77 -18.57 -37.66
N SER A 272 7.73 -17.70 -37.95
CA SER A 272 9.14 -18.02 -37.70
C SER A 272 9.46 -17.85 -36.22
N GLY A 273 9.79 -18.94 -35.53
CA GLY A 273 10.14 -18.93 -34.09
C GLY A 273 9.07 -19.53 -33.20
N GLU A 274 7.90 -19.83 -33.75
CA GLU A 274 6.82 -20.53 -33.06
C GLU A 274 7.02 -22.05 -33.15
N ASP A 275 6.68 -22.77 -32.08
CA ASP A 275 6.86 -24.22 -31.98
C ASP A 275 5.57 -25.03 -32.26
N PHE A 276 4.58 -24.42 -32.92
CA PHE A 276 3.35 -25.12 -33.27
C PHE A 276 3.59 -26.21 -34.33
N ASN A 277 2.91 -27.35 -34.19
CA ASN A 277 2.90 -28.40 -35.19
C ASN A 277 1.99 -28.02 -36.38
N ASP A 278 2.60 -27.65 -37.52
CA ASP A 278 1.90 -27.22 -38.74
C ASP A 278 0.99 -28.29 -39.38
N ASN A 279 0.93 -29.51 -38.85
CA ASN A 279 0.07 -30.60 -39.32
C ASN A 279 -0.84 -31.15 -38.20
N SER A 280 -1.13 -30.36 -37.16
CA SER A 280 -2.06 -30.72 -36.09
C SER A 280 -3.04 -29.58 -35.82
N ALA A 281 -4.32 -29.79 -36.15
CA ALA A 281 -5.35 -28.77 -35.95
C ALA A 281 -6.74 -29.34 -35.69
N LEU A 282 -7.53 -28.56 -34.94
CA LEU A 282 -8.97 -28.58 -34.97
C LEU A 282 -9.48 -27.98 -36.29
N TYR A 283 -10.42 -28.66 -36.93
CA TYR A 283 -11.07 -28.24 -38.17
C TYR A 283 -12.57 -28.10 -37.98
N LEU A 284 -13.06 -26.87 -38.20
CA LEU A 284 -14.47 -26.49 -38.06
C LEU A 284 -15.04 -26.09 -39.43
N THR A 285 -16.25 -26.53 -39.79
CA THR A 285 -16.87 -26.17 -41.08
C THR A 285 -18.32 -25.76 -40.97
N SER A 286 -18.71 -24.76 -41.78
CA SER A 286 -20.10 -24.37 -42.00
C SER A 286 -20.73 -25.05 -43.21
N ASP A 287 -22.01 -25.45 -43.11
CA ASP A 287 -22.76 -26.03 -44.24
C ASP A 287 -23.12 -25.00 -45.35
N GLY A 288 -22.88 -23.71 -45.07
CA GLY A 288 -23.11 -22.61 -46.00
C GLY A 288 -24.58 -22.37 -46.32
N THR A 289 -25.51 -22.69 -45.42
CA THR A 289 -26.95 -22.50 -45.67
C THR A 289 -27.53 -21.22 -45.09
N ALA A 290 -26.86 -20.61 -44.10
CA ALA A 290 -27.23 -19.35 -43.47
C ALA A 290 -26.02 -18.70 -42.78
N SER A 291 -26.13 -17.42 -42.45
CA SER A 291 -25.16 -16.71 -41.59
C SER A 291 -25.46 -16.96 -40.11
N GLY A 292 -24.43 -17.00 -39.27
CA GLY A 292 -24.54 -17.16 -37.82
C GLY A 292 -23.40 -17.98 -37.23
N THR A 293 -23.49 -18.27 -35.92
CA THR A 293 -22.50 -19.11 -35.22
C THR A 293 -22.48 -20.52 -35.81
N THR A 294 -21.29 -20.98 -36.15
CA THR A 294 -20.97 -22.32 -36.68
C THR A 294 -20.68 -23.28 -35.53
N ALA A 295 -19.81 -22.93 -34.59
CA ALA A 295 -19.51 -23.72 -33.39
C ALA A 295 -18.82 -22.85 -32.34
N THR A 296 -19.02 -23.19 -31.07
CA THR A 296 -18.17 -22.74 -29.96
C THR A 296 -17.32 -23.92 -29.52
N THR A 297 -16.01 -23.70 -29.42
CA THR A 297 -15.06 -24.63 -28.78
C THR A 297 -14.71 -24.04 -27.43
N THR A 298 -14.87 -24.83 -26.38
CA THR A 298 -14.50 -24.44 -25.01
C THR A 298 -13.36 -25.34 -24.57
N LEU A 299 -12.31 -24.73 -24.03
CA LEU A 299 -11.16 -25.38 -23.41
C LEU A 299 -11.24 -25.03 -21.94
N ASP A 300 -11.45 -26.02 -21.09
CA ASP A 300 -11.44 -25.91 -19.63
C ASP A 300 -10.13 -26.51 -19.11
N PHE A 301 -9.36 -25.73 -18.34
CA PHE A 301 -8.12 -26.19 -17.72
C PHE A 301 -8.39 -26.65 -16.28
N SER A 302 -7.67 -27.67 -15.83
CA SER A 302 -7.72 -28.16 -14.45
C SER A 302 -6.43 -28.92 -14.15
N ALA A 303 -5.84 -28.70 -12.97
CA ALA A 303 -4.66 -29.40 -12.55
C ALA A 303 -4.93 -30.89 -12.35
N ASN A 304 -3.92 -31.72 -12.60
CA ASN A 304 -3.96 -33.13 -12.24
C ASN A 304 -3.80 -33.26 -10.72
N ALA A 305 -4.41 -34.28 -10.12
CA ALA A 305 -4.24 -34.52 -8.68
C ALA A 305 -2.76 -34.78 -8.35
N ASP A 306 -2.28 -34.16 -7.27
CA ASP A 306 -0.91 -34.24 -6.77
C ASP A 306 0.14 -33.66 -7.74
N SER A 307 -0.24 -32.74 -8.64
CA SER A 307 0.70 -32.11 -9.60
C SER A 307 1.41 -30.87 -9.06
N GLY A 308 0.98 -30.30 -7.93
CA GLY A 308 1.53 -29.05 -7.41
C GLY A 308 1.29 -27.84 -8.33
N MET A 309 0.21 -27.85 -9.13
CA MET A 309 -0.11 -26.78 -10.10
C MET A 309 -1.54 -26.28 -9.90
N ALA A 310 -1.78 -24.99 -10.18
CA ALA A 310 -3.07 -24.36 -10.11
C ALA A 310 -4.04 -24.87 -11.19
N ASP A 311 -5.35 -24.72 -10.93
CA ASP A 311 -6.40 -25.02 -11.92
C ASP A 311 -6.46 -24.00 -13.08
N THR A 312 -5.62 -22.96 -13.03
CA THR A 312 -5.43 -21.94 -14.07
C THR A 312 -4.07 -22.10 -14.76
N VAL A 313 -3.98 -21.62 -15.99
CA VAL A 313 -2.74 -21.61 -16.79
C VAL A 313 -2.44 -20.21 -17.31
N GLU A 314 -1.21 -19.97 -17.73
CA GLU A 314 -0.79 -18.70 -18.31
C GLU A 314 -0.17 -18.88 -19.71
N ASN A 315 0.17 -17.76 -20.35
CA ASN A 315 0.81 -17.69 -21.67
C ASN A 315 0.13 -18.58 -22.72
N VAL A 316 -1.21 -18.58 -22.75
CA VAL A 316 -1.98 -19.43 -23.67
C VAL A 316 -1.83 -18.90 -25.09
N GLU A 317 -1.22 -19.71 -25.97
CA GLU A 317 -0.94 -19.34 -27.36
C GLU A 317 -1.44 -20.37 -28.37
N PHE A 318 -2.06 -19.89 -29.44
CA PHE A 318 -2.44 -20.70 -30.60
C PHE A 318 -2.69 -19.85 -31.84
N ARG A 319 -2.67 -20.46 -33.02
CA ARG A 319 -3.03 -19.81 -34.29
C ARG A 319 -4.38 -20.24 -34.80
N ILE A 320 -5.07 -19.26 -35.37
CA ILE A 320 -6.29 -19.44 -36.14
C ILE A 320 -5.98 -19.17 -37.61
N ASN A 321 -6.28 -20.13 -38.49
CA ASN A 321 -5.91 -20.16 -39.89
C ASN A 321 -7.13 -20.31 -40.82
N ASP A 322 -6.94 -19.90 -42.07
CA ASP A 322 -7.95 -19.83 -43.14
C ASP A 322 -9.07 -18.80 -42.88
N ILE A 323 -8.75 -17.69 -42.22
CA ILE A 323 -9.70 -16.59 -42.01
C ILE A 323 -9.83 -15.82 -43.33
N ASP A 324 -10.95 -15.95 -44.03
CA ASP A 324 -11.11 -15.36 -45.36
C ASP A 324 -12.55 -14.95 -45.74
N SER A 325 -12.70 -14.32 -46.91
CA SER A 325 -14.02 -13.90 -47.41
C SER A 325 -14.14 -13.95 -48.94
N GLY A 326 -15.22 -14.58 -49.42
CA GLY A 326 -15.36 -14.93 -50.85
C GLY A 326 -16.77 -15.29 -51.31
N GLY A 327 -17.80 -14.85 -50.59
CA GLY A 327 -19.17 -15.41 -50.63
C GLY A 327 -19.53 -16.20 -49.37
N TRP A 328 -18.60 -16.23 -48.43
CA TRP A 328 -18.60 -16.54 -47.00
C TRP A 328 -17.80 -15.41 -46.34
N GLU A 329 -17.90 -15.24 -45.02
CA GLU A 329 -17.14 -14.25 -44.25
C GLU A 329 -16.84 -14.83 -42.88
N ASP A 330 -15.57 -15.14 -42.59
CA ASP A 330 -15.22 -15.71 -41.30
C ASP A 330 -15.19 -14.64 -40.21
N ILE A 331 -15.86 -14.96 -39.11
CA ILE A 331 -15.90 -14.14 -37.90
C ILE A 331 -15.55 -15.06 -36.74
N VAL A 332 -14.47 -14.74 -36.02
CA VAL A 332 -14.01 -15.52 -34.88
C VAL A 332 -13.98 -14.63 -33.66
N THR A 333 -14.59 -15.05 -32.56
CA THR A 333 -14.47 -14.36 -31.27
C THR A 333 -13.75 -15.28 -30.30
N VAL A 334 -12.73 -14.76 -29.62
CA VAL A 334 -11.99 -15.50 -28.59
C VAL A 334 -12.22 -14.82 -27.25
N ASN A 335 -12.85 -15.52 -26.31
CA ASN A 335 -12.97 -15.07 -24.94
C ASN A 335 -12.10 -15.95 -24.05
N ALA A 336 -11.57 -15.37 -22.98
CA ALA A 336 -10.83 -16.07 -21.94
C ALA A 336 -11.38 -15.63 -20.60
N TYR A 337 -11.39 -16.53 -19.62
CA TYR A 337 -11.87 -16.27 -18.28
C TYR A 337 -10.92 -16.85 -17.24
N ASP A 338 -10.76 -16.16 -16.13
CA ASP A 338 -10.08 -16.65 -14.92
C ASP A 338 -10.96 -17.66 -14.16
N ALA A 339 -10.49 -18.15 -13.01
CA ALA A 339 -11.20 -19.11 -12.16
C ALA A 339 -12.54 -18.56 -11.61
N ASP A 340 -12.64 -17.25 -11.39
CA ASP A 340 -13.84 -16.56 -10.92
C ASP A 340 -14.84 -16.25 -12.04
N GLY A 341 -14.42 -16.42 -13.29
CA GLY A 341 -15.21 -16.15 -14.49
C GLY A 341 -15.12 -14.69 -14.97
N ASN A 342 -14.16 -13.90 -14.49
CA ASN A 342 -13.88 -12.58 -15.02
C ASN A 342 -13.15 -12.69 -16.36
N PRO A 343 -13.38 -11.75 -17.30
CA PRO A 343 -12.76 -11.80 -18.63
C PRO A 343 -11.27 -11.44 -18.58
N VAL A 344 -10.42 -12.30 -19.16
CA VAL A 344 -8.97 -12.08 -19.32
C VAL A 344 -8.68 -11.43 -20.68
N PRO A 345 -7.77 -10.43 -20.76
CA PRO A 345 -7.43 -9.77 -22.02
C PRO A 345 -6.87 -10.72 -23.08
N VAL A 346 -7.37 -10.60 -24.32
CA VAL A 346 -6.92 -11.41 -25.47
C VAL A 346 -6.22 -10.53 -26.49
N THR A 347 -4.97 -10.86 -26.83
CA THR A 347 -4.19 -10.12 -27.83
C THR A 347 -4.16 -10.87 -29.16
N PHE A 348 -4.30 -10.13 -30.26
CA PHE A 348 -4.28 -10.67 -31.62
C PHE A 348 -3.14 -10.10 -32.45
N THR A 349 -2.26 -10.96 -32.95
CA THR A 349 -1.25 -10.58 -33.95
C THR A 349 -1.69 -11.00 -35.35
N VAL A 350 -2.18 -10.03 -36.12
CA VAL A 350 -2.71 -10.23 -37.47
C VAL A 350 -1.61 -10.23 -38.53
N SER A 351 -1.59 -11.25 -39.39
CA SER A 351 -0.61 -11.40 -40.46
C SER A 351 -1.14 -11.04 -41.87
N GLY A 352 -2.44 -10.79 -42.01
CA GLY A 352 -3.13 -10.49 -43.27
C GLY A 352 -3.93 -9.19 -43.28
N ASN A 353 -5.12 -9.21 -43.89
CA ASN A 353 -6.01 -8.03 -44.00
C ASN A 353 -7.20 -8.13 -43.04
N GLU A 354 -7.11 -8.99 -42.03
CA GLU A 354 -8.14 -9.21 -41.03
C GLU A 354 -8.24 -7.97 -40.14
N THR A 355 -9.45 -7.70 -39.64
CA THR A 355 -9.68 -6.60 -38.70
C THR A 355 -10.07 -7.15 -37.35
N THR A 356 -9.53 -6.56 -36.29
CA THR A 356 -9.86 -6.89 -34.90
C THR A 356 -10.66 -5.75 -34.26
N SER A 357 -11.65 -6.10 -33.46
CA SER A 357 -12.45 -5.15 -32.69
C SER A 357 -12.85 -5.81 -31.37
N GLY A 358 -12.20 -5.41 -30.27
CA GLY A 358 -12.25 -6.19 -29.03
C GLY A 358 -11.79 -7.62 -29.28
N ASN A 359 -12.54 -8.59 -28.75
CA ASN A 359 -12.25 -10.01 -28.83
C ASN A 359 -12.63 -10.67 -30.16
N THR A 360 -13.05 -9.90 -31.18
CA THR A 360 -13.54 -10.43 -32.46
C THR A 360 -12.59 -10.12 -33.61
N ILE A 361 -12.21 -11.17 -34.34
CA ILE A 361 -11.52 -11.14 -35.64
C ILE A 361 -12.56 -11.25 -36.76
N THR A 362 -12.51 -10.35 -37.74
CA THR A 362 -13.34 -10.39 -38.95
C THR A 362 -12.45 -10.51 -40.19
N ALA A 363 -12.80 -11.42 -41.09
CA ALA A 363 -12.02 -11.70 -42.29
C ALA A 363 -11.85 -10.50 -43.23
N GLY A 364 -10.65 -10.39 -43.80
CA GLY A 364 -10.35 -9.44 -44.86
C GLY A 364 -10.84 -9.90 -46.24
N SER A 365 -10.91 -8.99 -47.22
CA SER A 365 -11.35 -9.34 -48.58
C SER A 365 -10.30 -10.21 -49.32
N GLY A 366 -10.67 -11.45 -49.68
CA GLY A 366 -9.76 -12.38 -50.37
C GLY A 366 -10.07 -13.83 -50.00
N GLY A 367 -9.69 -14.77 -50.86
CA GLY A 367 -9.70 -16.19 -50.51
C GLY A 367 -8.29 -16.60 -50.08
N ASN A 368 -8.16 -17.16 -48.89
CA ASN A 368 -6.91 -17.66 -48.35
C ASN A 368 -6.93 -19.21 -48.38
N ASP A 369 -5.77 -19.82 -48.11
CA ASP A 369 -5.68 -21.25 -47.79
C ASP A 369 -5.06 -21.35 -46.38
N PRO A 370 -5.27 -22.43 -45.61
CA PRO A 370 -4.77 -22.55 -44.23
C PRO A 370 -3.25 -22.46 -44.08
N ASP A 371 -2.46 -22.66 -45.16
CA ASP A 371 -1.00 -22.56 -45.15
C ASP A 371 -0.47 -21.14 -45.46
N GLN A 372 -1.35 -20.14 -45.54
CA GLN A 372 -1.02 -18.77 -45.91
C GLN A 372 -1.09 -17.81 -44.71
N ALA A 373 -0.01 -17.07 -44.49
CA ALA A 373 0.06 -16.02 -43.46
C ALA A 373 -1.06 -14.97 -43.57
N ALA A 374 -1.54 -14.71 -44.80
CA ALA A 374 -2.52 -13.67 -45.08
C ALA A 374 -3.95 -13.98 -44.60
N GLY A 375 -4.19 -15.15 -44.02
CA GLY A 375 -5.44 -15.53 -43.35
C GLY A 375 -5.18 -16.19 -42.00
N SER A 376 -4.08 -15.81 -41.34
CA SER A 376 -3.63 -16.37 -40.06
C SER A 376 -3.50 -15.28 -39.00
N VAL A 377 -3.99 -15.58 -37.79
CA VAL A 377 -3.88 -14.71 -36.61
C VAL A 377 -3.31 -15.55 -35.46
N LEU A 378 -2.27 -15.01 -34.80
CA LEU A 378 -1.77 -15.55 -33.53
C LEU A 378 -2.59 -14.94 -32.40
N VAL A 379 -3.06 -15.80 -31.52
CA VAL A 379 -3.76 -15.45 -30.27
C VAL A 379 -2.77 -15.69 -29.13
N SER A 380 -2.61 -14.68 -28.27
CA SER A 380 -1.83 -14.78 -27.03
C SER A 380 -2.66 -14.23 -25.89
N ILE A 381 -2.74 -14.98 -24.79
CA ILE A 381 -3.52 -14.65 -23.59
C ILE A 381 -2.55 -14.79 -22.40
N PRO A 382 -2.19 -13.68 -21.72
CA PRO A 382 -1.22 -13.70 -20.62
C PRO A 382 -1.64 -14.62 -19.48
N GLY A 383 -2.91 -14.58 -19.07
CA GLY A 383 -3.41 -15.34 -17.92
C GLY A 383 -3.44 -14.51 -16.63
N PRO A 384 -3.79 -15.14 -15.48
CA PRO A 384 -4.22 -16.54 -15.33
C PRO A 384 -5.53 -16.88 -16.07
N VAL A 385 -5.65 -18.09 -16.64
CA VAL A 385 -6.81 -18.53 -17.45
C VAL A 385 -7.32 -19.89 -16.99
N ALA A 386 -8.60 -19.98 -16.61
CA ALA A 386 -9.28 -21.26 -16.35
C ALA A 386 -10.03 -21.78 -17.57
N GLN A 387 -10.50 -20.88 -18.44
CA GLN A 387 -11.31 -21.25 -19.60
C GLN A 387 -11.04 -20.37 -20.83
N VAL A 388 -10.95 -20.99 -22.02
CA VAL A 388 -10.92 -20.29 -23.31
C VAL A 388 -12.08 -20.74 -24.19
N GLU A 389 -12.82 -19.77 -24.73
CA GLU A 389 -13.88 -19.98 -25.71
C GLU A 389 -13.48 -19.44 -27.09
N VAL A 390 -13.41 -20.32 -28.09
CA VAL A 390 -13.26 -19.96 -29.51
C VAL A 390 -14.61 -20.11 -30.22
N ILE A 391 -15.23 -18.98 -30.52
CA ILE A 391 -16.54 -18.90 -31.18
C ILE A 391 -16.34 -18.60 -32.67
N TYR A 392 -16.63 -19.59 -33.52
CA TYR A 392 -16.57 -19.43 -34.96
C TYR A 392 -17.96 -19.16 -35.55
N ALA A 393 -18.08 -18.13 -36.39
CA ALA A 393 -19.29 -17.74 -37.09
C ALA A 393 -19.03 -17.43 -38.57
N ASN A 394 -20.07 -17.56 -39.39
CA ASN A 394 -20.08 -17.18 -40.79
C ASN A 394 -21.00 -15.96 -41.01
N GLY A 395 -20.47 -14.88 -41.54
CA GLY A 395 -21.19 -13.65 -41.87
C GLY A 395 -22.06 -13.76 -43.13
N ASP A 396 -21.87 -14.77 -43.98
CA ASP A 396 -22.60 -14.95 -45.24
C ASP A 396 -23.15 -16.39 -45.40
N THR A 397 -23.40 -16.82 -46.63
CA THR A 397 -24.20 -17.99 -47.01
C THR A 397 -23.44 -18.94 -47.93
N GLY A 398 -22.12 -18.87 -47.92
CA GLY A 398 -21.21 -19.83 -48.55
C GLY A 398 -20.65 -20.79 -47.50
N GLY A 399 -20.33 -22.03 -47.89
CA GLY A 399 -19.63 -22.95 -46.99
C GLY A 399 -18.18 -22.52 -46.83
N GLN A 400 -17.65 -22.63 -45.61
CA GLN A 400 -16.29 -22.23 -45.25
C GLN A 400 -15.68 -23.23 -44.25
N ALA A 401 -14.45 -22.96 -43.83
CA ALA A 401 -13.82 -23.69 -42.76
C ALA A 401 -12.76 -22.87 -42.00
N LEU A 402 -12.46 -23.29 -40.77
CA LEU A 402 -11.44 -22.71 -39.91
C LEU A 402 -10.52 -23.81 -39.39
N TRP A 403 -9.24 -23.47 -39.23
CA TRP A 403 -8.26 -24.31 -38.54
C TRP A 403 -7.74 -23.61 -37.30
N VAL A 404 -7.67 -24.33 -36.19
CA VAL A 404 -7.02 -23.89 -34.95
C VAL A 404 -5.86 -24.85 -34.69
N THR A 405 -4.63 -24.33 -34.57
CA THR A 405 -3.44 -25.15 -34.25
C THR A 405 -3.55 -25.78 -32.87
N ASP A 406 -2.61 -26.63 -32.51
CA ASP A 406 -2.36 -27.00 -31.12
C ASP A 406 -2.26 -25.73 -30.23
N VAL A 407 -2.61 -25.89 -28.96
CA VAL A 407 -2.64 -24.82 -27.96
C VAL A 407 -1.51 -25.05 -26.97
N HIS A 408 -0.61 -24.07 -26.86
CA HIS A 408 0.46 -24.05 -25.87
C HIS A 408 0.01 -23.19 -24.70
N PHE A 409 0.47 -23.52 -23.50
CA PHE A 409 0.21 -22.79 -22.27
C PHE A 409 1.27 -23.21 -21.24
N ASP A 410 1.53 -22.36 -20.27
CA ASP A 410 2.43 -22.65 -19.16
C ASP A 410 1.61 -22.97 -17.91
N THR A 411 2.06 -23.96 -17.13
CA THR A 411 1.44 -24.30 -15.84
C THR A 411 1.88 -23.32 -14.78
N ILE A 412 0.96 -23.00 -13.88
CA ILE A 412 1.21 -22.15 -12.71
C ILE A 412 1.35 -23.11 -11.51
N PRO A 413 2.46 -23.10 -10.77
CA PRO A 413 2.64 -23.85 -9.53
C PRO A 413 1.62 -23.48 -8.42
N LEU A 414 1.51 -24.29 -7.36
CA LEU A 414 0.60 -24.07 -6.20
C LEU A 414 1.29 -23.46 -4.97
N ASP A 415 2.62 -23.41 -4.96
CA ASP A 415 3.48 -22.73 -3.98
C ASP A 415 3.40 -21.21 -4.18
N ASP A 416 2.18 -20.65 -4.04
CA ASP A 416 1.89 -19.19 -4.01
C ASP A 416 1.20 -18.87 -2.67
N TYR A 417 1.58 -19.58 -1.61
CA TYR A 417 0.98 -19.40 -0.30
C TYR A 417 1.83 -18.41 0.49
N ALA A 418 1.20 -17.38 1.03
CA ALA A 418 1.90 -16.37 1.81
C ALA A 418 2.18 -16.88 3.23
N ASP A 419 3.46 -17.07 3.55
CA ASP A 419 3.90 -17.52 4.86
C ASP A 419 4.31 -16.34 5.76
N THR A 420 4.20 -16.54 7.07
CA THR A 420 4.74 -15.63 8.08
C THR A 420 5.82 -16.36 8.87
N ILE A 421 7.07 -15.93 8.73
CA ILE A 421 8.24 -16.63 9.27
C ILE A 421 9.00 -15.73 10.24
N ASP A 422 9.27 -16.22 11.45
CA ASP A 422 10.20 -15.62 12.42
C ASP A 422 11.31 -16.64 12.72
N GLY A 423 12.54 -16.36 12.28
CA GLY A 423 13.71 -17.22 12.57
C GLY A 423 13.98 -17.33 14.06
N GLY A 424 13.68 -16.29 14.82
CA GLY A 424 13.96 -16.24 16.25
C GLY A 424 15.36 -15.72 16.53
N ALA A 425 16.16 -16.46 17.29
CA ALA A 425 17.48 -16.03 17.74
C ALA A 425 18.59 -17.02 17.38
N GLY A 426 19.53 -16.59 16.55
CA GLY A 426 20.71 -17.32 16.11
C GLY A 426 21.11 -16.86 14.72
N ASP A 427 22.01 -17.56 14.05
CA ASP A 427 22.35 -17.21 12.66
C ASP A 427 21.50 -18.08 11.70
N ASP A 428 20.33 -17.58 11.31
CA ASP A 428 19.29 -18.37 10.62
C ASP A 428 19.43 -18.35 9.08
N THR A 429 18.88 -19.38 8.42
CA THR A 429 18.71 -19.43 6.97
C THR A 429 17.24 -19.67 6.64
N ILE A 430 16.60 -18.69 6.00
CA ILE A 430 15.17 -18.68 5.71
C ILE A 430 14.96 -18.66 4.20
N TYR A 431 14.07 -19.54 3.74
CA TYR A 431 13.54 -19.58 2.37
C TYR A 431 12.04 -19.39 2.47
N GLY A 432 11.50 -18.31 1.90
CA GLY A 432 10.06 -18.06 1.85
C GLY A 432 9.36 -19.15 1.05
N GLY A 433 9.61 -19.19 -0.26
CA GLY A 433 9.01 -20.19 -1.12
C GLY A 433 8.50 -19.54 -2.38
N GLY A 434 7.22 -19.68 -2.67
CA GLY A 434 6.52 -18.73 -3.51
C GLY A 434 5.26 -18.27 -2.81
N GLY A 435 4.68 -17.15 -3.23
CA GLY A 435 3.71 -16.44 -2.42
C GLY A 435 4.33 -15.17 -1.87
N ALA A 436 3.48 -14.29 -1.32
CA ALA A 436 3.93 -13.04 -0.71
C ALA A 436 4.32 -13.28 0.75
N ASP A 437 5.55 -13.66 1.00
CA ASP A 437 6.00 -14.07 2.32
C ASP A 437 6.35 -12.86 3.20
N THR A 438 6.16 -13.03 4.51
CA THR A 438 6.53 -12.02 5.51
C THR A 438 7.52 -12.60 6.51
N ILE A 439 8.76 -12.14 6.46
CA ILE A 439 9.81 -12.52 7.39
C ILE A 439 9.92 -11.46 8.48
N GLN A 440 9.51 -11.82 9.70
CA GLN A 440 9.44 -10.92 10.86
C GLN A 440 10.71 -11.04 11.71
N PHE A 441 11.23 -9.89 12.14
CA PHE A 441 12.40 -9.81 13.01
C PHE A 441 12.08 -9.21 14.37
N THR A 442 12.67 -9.79 15.42
CA THR A 442 12.65 -9.23 16.78
C THR A 442 14.07 -9.01 17.32
N ASP A 443 14.21 -8.25 18.41
CA ASP A 443 15.54 -7.94 18.99
C ASP A 443 16.41 -9.19 19.23
N ASN A 444 17.69 -9.11 18.87
CA ASN A 444 18.70 -10.19 18.97
C ASN A 444 18.46 -11.36 18.01
N PHE A 445 17.95 -11.09 16.81
CA PHE A 445 17.75 -12.10 15.77
C PHE A 445 19.06 -12.79 15.41
N GLY A 446 20.14 -12.06 15.08
CA GLY A 446 21.47 -12.63 14.82
C GLY A 446 22.00 -12.27 13.44
N ASP A 447 22.85 -13.09 12.83
CA ASP A 447 23.36 -12.89 11.46
C ASP A 447 22.63 -13.83 10.47
N ASP A 448 21.51 -13.38 9.91
CA ASP A 448 20.59 -14.21 9.11
C ASP A 448 20.81 -14.09 7.59
N VAL A 449 20.35 -15.12 6.89
CA VAL A 449 20.26 -15.18 5.43
C VAL A 449 18.83 -15.46 5.03
N VAL A 450 18.23 -14.57 4.22
CA VAL A 450 16.85 -14.71 3.72
C VAL A 450 16.85 -14.77 2.20
N ASP A 451 16.01 -15.63 1.65
CA ASP A 451 15.67 -15.75 0.24
C ASP A 451 14.14 -15.75 0.18
N GLY A 452 13.50 -14.71 -0.37
CA GLY A 452 12.04 -14.63 -0.42
C GLY A 452 11.49 -15.71 -1.35
N GLY A 453 11.81 -15.63 -2.64
CA GLY A 453 11.35 -16.58 -3.63
C GLY A 453 11.20 -15.90 -4.98
N ASP A 454 11.35 -16.62 -6.09
CA ASP A 454 11.50 -15.97 -7.42
C ASP A 454 10.64 -16.66 -8.49
N LEU A 455 9.31 -16.58 -8.33
CA LEU A 455 8.33 -17.11 -9.31
C LEU A 455 7.08 -16.24 -9.56
N GLY A 456 6.84 -15.13 -8.85
CA GLY A 456 5.59 -14.37 -8.96
C GLY A 456 5.71 -12.85 -9.24
N THR A 457 4.56 -12.18 -9.10
CA THR A 457 4.43 -10.69 -9.01
C THR A 457 4.02 -10.28 -7.59
N ASP A 458 4.27 -11.18 -6.65
CA ASP A 458 4.09 -11.08 -5.22
C ASP A 458 5.13 -10.13 -4.60
N TYR A 459 4.94 -9.83 -3.31
CA TYR A 459 5.79 -8.92 -2.54
C TYR A 459 6.30 -9.66 -1.31
N ASP A 460 7.56 -10.11 -1.36
CA ASP A 460 8.22 -10.65 -0.19
C ASP A 460 8.66 -9.50 0.72
N THR A 461 8.32 -9.63 2.00
CA THR A 461 8.45 -8.56 2.99
C THR A 461 9.44 -8.94 4.07
N LEU A 462 10.43 -8.08 4.31
CA LEU A 462 11.18 -8.09 5.57
C LEU A 462 10.58 -7.08 6.55
N ASP A 463 10.07 -7.55 7.69
CA ASP A 463 9.42 -6.74 8.70
C ASP A 463 10.31 -6.56 9.94
N PHE A 464 10.86 -5.37 10.10
CA PHE A 464 11.67 -4.94 11.24
C PHE A 464 10.88 -4.10 12.26
N SER A 465 9.57 -3.96 12.13
CA SER A 465 8.74 -3.09 12.99
C SER A 465 8.84 -3.42 14.49
N GLN A 466 9.22 -4.66 14.83
CA GLN A 466 9.41 -5.09 16.22
C GLN A 466 10.86 -5.01 16.72
N VAL A 467 11.79 -4.54 15.88
CA VAL A 467 13.20 -4.33 16.24
C VAL A 467 13.37 -2.94 16.85
N SER A 468 14.00 -2.88 18.02
CA SER A 468 14.11 -1.63 18.79
C SER A 468 15.32 -0.76 18.44
N THR A 469 16.26 -1.29 17.65
CA THR A 469 17.47 -0.60 17.24
C THR A 469 17.36 -0.09 15.82
N PRO A 470 17.68 1.20 15.57
CA PRO A 470 17.68 1.73 14.21
C PRO A 470 18.61 0.94 13.29
N ILE A 471 18.20 0.79 12.05
CA ILE A 471 18.81 -0.07 11.05
C ILE A 471 19.56 0.71 9.97
N THR A 472 20.51 0.03 9.33
CA THR A 472 21.21 0.55 8.15
C THR A 472 21.30 -0.52 7.07
N GLY A 473 20.70 -0.25 5.93
CA GLY A 473 20.61 -1.15 4.77
C GLY A 473 21.38 -0.64 3.56
N THR A 474 21.82 -1.57 2.71
CA THR A 474 22.38 -1.25 1.39
C THR A 474 22.07 -2.37 0.41
N TYR A 475 21.47 -2.01 -0.73
CA TYR A 475 21.20 -2.94 -1.81
C TYR A 475 22.49 -3.19 -2.59
N SER A 476 22.64 -4.43 -3.04
CA SER A 476 23.77 -4.95 -3.80
C SER A 476 23.44 -5.20 -5.28
N GLY A 477 22.15 -5.20 -5.60
CA GLY A 477 21.54 -5.34 -6.93
C GLY A 477 20.01 -5.29 -6.78
N ASP A 478 19.31 -5.73 -7.82
CA ASP A 478 17.86 -5.90 -7.80
C ASP A 478 17.47 -6.88 -6.67
N GLU A 479 16.53 -6.48 -5.82
CA GLU A 479 15.89 -7.31 -4.76
C GLU A 479 16.87 -7.97 -3.77
N ALA A 480 18.13 -7.50 -3.69
CA ALA A 480 19.17 -8.17 -2.93
C ALA A 480 20.08 -7.20 -2.19
N GLY A 481 20.32 -7.44 -0.89
CA GLY A 481 21.06 -6.49 -0.07
C GLY A 481 21.52 -7.00 1.29
N THR A 482 21.85 -6.05 2.17
CA THR A 482 22.18 -6.35 3.56
C THR A 482 21.64 -5.26 4.47
N ILE A 483 20.92 -5.65 5.52
CA ILE A 483 20.44 -4.79 6.62
C ILE A 483 21.24 -5.07 7.88
N ASN A 484 21.52 -4.05 8.68
CA ASN A 484 22.26 -4.16 9.94
C ASN A 484 21.49 -3.49 11.07
N ALA A 485 21.23 -4.21 12.15
CA ALA A 485 20.60 -3.75 13.38
C ALA A 485 21.58 -3.91 14.56
N GLY A 486 22.41 -2.89 14.80
CA GLY A 486 23.39 -2.95 15.91
C GLY A 486 24.50 -4.00 15.73
N THR A 487 24.35 -5.18 16.34
CA THR A 487 25.28 -6.32 16.17
C THR A 487 24.77 -7.39 15.23
N ASP A 488 23.50 -7.28 14.84
CA ASP A 488 22.73 -8.30 14.15
C ASP A 488 22.58 -7.83 12.69
N SER A 489 22.48 -8.76 11.74
CA SER A 489 22.43 -8.44 10.31
C SER A 489 21.61 -9.45 9.51
N VAL A 490 20.99 -8.98 8.43
CA VAL A 490 20.26 -9.84 7.48
C VAL A 490 20.88 -9.64 6.11
N THR A 491 21.26 -10.73 5.44
CA THR A 491 21.60 -10.72 4.01
C THR A 491 20.42 -11.30 3.25
N PHE A 492 19.88 -10.56 2.28
CA PHE A 492 18.66 -10.96 1.59
C PHE A 492 18.84 -11.02 0.06
N SER A 493 18.04 -11.86 -0.59
CA SER A 493 17.74 -11.90 -2.02
C SER A 493 16.26 -12.09 -2.24
N ASP A 494 15.78 -11.67 -3.40
CA ASP A 494 14.40 -11.83 -3.86
C ASP A 494 13.42 -11.26 -2.80
N ILE A 495 13.65 -9.99 -2.41
CA ILE A 495 12.81 -9.20 -1.49
C ILE A 495 12.47 -7.86 -2.14
N GLU A 496 11.18 -7.58 -2.26
CA GLU A 496 10.66 -6.37 -2.91
C GLU A 496 10.25 -5.30 -1.89
N HIS A 497 9.83 -5.72 -0.68
CA HIS A 497 9.23 -4.86 0.33
C HIS A 497 10.00 -4.86 1.66
N LEU A 498 10.27 -3.67 2.19
CA LEU A 498 10.89 -3.49 3.50
C LEU A 498 10.01 -2.66 4.42
N ILE A 499 9.75 -3.16 5.63
CA ILE A 499 9.17 -2.40 6.74
C ILE A 499 10.28 -2.18 7.78
N LEU A 500 10.66 -0.93 8.02
CA LEU A 500 11.77 -0.58 8.91
C LEU A 500 11.30 -0.39 10.38
N THR A 501 12.12 0.26 11.20
CA THR A 501 11.85 0.44 12.64
C THR A 501 11.26 1.83 12.91
N ASP A 502 10.69 2.07 14.11
CA ASP A 502 10.36 3.43 14.59
C ASP A 502 11.62 4.28 14.95
N GLY A 503 12.76 3.94 14.36
CA GLY A 503 14.09 4.48 14.61
C GLY A 503 14.53 5.44 13.51
N ALA A 504 15.66 6.13 13.70
CA ALA A 504 16.26 6.90 12.61
C ALA A 504 17.11 5.98 11.73
N ASP A 505 16.50 5.45 10.69
CA ASP A 505 16.99 4.41 9.80
C ASP A 505 17.66 5.00 8.55
N GLN A 506 18.43 4.14 7.87
CA GLN A 506 19.16 4.54 6.67
C GLN A 506 19.19 3.42 5.64
N ILE A 507 18.54 3.62 4.50
CA ILE A 507 18.53 2.69 3.37
C ILE A 507 19.16 3.34 2.13
N ASP A 508 20.05 2.59 1.47
CA ASP A 508 20.63 2.93 0.18
C ASP A 508 20.31 1.82 -0.84
N ALA A 509 19.20 2.00 -1.56
CA ALA A 509 18.74 1.14 -2.64
C ALA A 509 19.25 1.58 -4.02
N SER A 510 20.25 2.48 -4.10
CA SER A 510 20.74 3.03 -5.38
C SER A 510 21.35 2.02 -6.37
N SER A 511 21.49 0.76 -5.98
CA SER A 511 21.93 -0.34 -6.87
C SER A 511 20.76 -1.11 -7.49
N ASP A 512 19.53 -0.87 -7.04
CA ASP A 512 18.30 -1.49 -7.51
C ASP A 512 17.84 -0.87 -8.84
N SER A 513 17.31 -1.69 -9.73
CA SER A 513 16.73 -1.28 -11.01
C SER A 513 15.38 -1.93 -11.33
N ALA A 514 14.83 -2.70 -10.40
CA ALA A 514 13.52 -3.33 -10.52
C ALA A 514 12.41 -2.39 -10.01
N GLY A 515 12.72 -1.59 -8.98
CA GLY A 515 11.76 -0.85 -8.17
C GLY A 515 11.60 -1.55 -6.82
N THR A 516 11.50 -0.79 -5.73
CA THR A 516 11.32 -1.35 -4.38
C THR A 516 10.24 -0.60 -3.60
N ASP A 517 9.56 -1.31 -2.70
CA ASP A 517 8.62 -0.72 -1.75
C ASP A 517 9.28 -0.62 -0.36
N ILE A 518 9.28 0.58 0.24
CA ILE A 518 9.95 0.83 1.52
C ILE A 518 9.02 1.64 2.42
N ASP A 519 8.59 1.03 3.52
CA ASP A 519 8.02 1.73 4.67
C ASP A 519 9.13 2.04 5.69
N ALA A 520 9.50 3.32 5.79
CA ALA A 520 10.59 3.77 6.64
C ALA A 520 10.27 3.74 8.15
N GLY A 521 9.00 3.56 8.54
CA GLY A 521 8.57 3.67 9.93
C GLY A 521 8.66 5.08 10.50
N ASP A 522 8.26 5.27 11.77
CA ASP A 522 8.48 6.54 12.46
C ASP A 522 9.98 6.82 12.58
N GLY A 523 10.43 8.07 12.60
CA GLY A 523 11.85 8.33 12.78
C GLY A 523 12.35 9.66 12.25
N ALA A 524 13.50 9.62 11.61
CA ALA A 524 14.12 10.73 10.92
C ALA A 524 15.08 10.08 9.94
N ASP A 525 14.49 9.61 8.87
CA ASP A 525 14.96 8.52 8.04
C ASP A 525 15.70 9.06 6.83
N VAL A 526 16.61 8.24 6.31
CA VAL A 526 17.34 8.56 5.10
C VAL A 526 17.20 7.42 4.13
N VAL A 527 16.30 7.60 3.16
CA VAL A 527 16.03 6.61 2.11
C VAL A 527 16.52 7.15 0.77
N THR A 528 17.26 6.31 0.05
CA THR A 528 17.63 6.55 -1.36
C THR A 528 17.17 5.35 -2.16
N GLY A 529 16.22 5.54 -3.07
CA GLY A 529 15.76 4.55 -4.02
C GLY A 529 16.75 4.30 -5.15
N GLY A 530 16.30 3.54 -6.14
CA GLY A 530 17.05 2.95 -7.23
C GLY A 530 16.88 3.65 -8.56
N SER A 531 16.78 2.82 -9.61
CA SER A 531 16.53 3.24 -10.99
C SER A 531 15.27 2.61 -11.61
N GLY A 532 14.54 1.82 -10.82
CA GLY A 532 13.20 1.31 -11.13
C GLY A 532 12.14 2.23 -10.53
N ASP A 533 10.87 1.87 -10.67
CA ASP A 533 9.76 2.68 -10.17
C ASP A 533 9.56 2.37 -8.67
N ASP A 534 10.04 3.23 -7.78
CA ASP A 534 10.06 2.96 -6.34
C ASP A 534 8.79 3.48 -5.63
N THR A 535 8.36 2.81 -4.56
CA THR A 535 7.36 3.34 -3.62
C THR A 535 8.00 3.51 -2.24
N ILE A 536 7.92 4.72 -1.68
CA ILE A 536 8.58 5.03 -0.41
C ILE A 536 7.63 5.81 0.50
N TYR A 537 7.43 5.29 1.71
CA TYR A 537 6.69 5.91 2.80
C TYR A 537 7.65 6.38 3.88
N GLY A 538 7.73 7.69 4.14
CA GLY A 538 8.51 8.26 5.24
C GLY A 538 7.83 8.12 6.61
N GLN A 539 6.51 7.91 6.62
CA GLN A 539 5.67 7.82 7.82
C GLN A 539 5.73 9.05 8.71
N GLY A 540 6.51 9.05 9.78
CA GLY A 540 6.42 10.10 10.78
C GLY A 540 7.78 10.52 11.25
N GLY A 541 8.24 11.70 10.87
CA GLY A 541 9.65 11.98 11.11
C GLY A 541 10.13 13.20 10.40
N ASN A 542 11.42 13.50 10.49
CA ASN A 542 12.00 14.52 9.61
C ASN A 542 12.87 13.80 8.59
N ASP A 543 12.26 13.44 7.48
CA ASP A 543 12.78 12.43 6.59
C ASP A 543 13.53 13.05 5.42
N THR A 544 14.46 12.28 4.86
CA THR A 544 15.22 12.65 3.67
C THR A 544 15.13 11.52 2.66
N ILE A 545 14.24 11.70 1.69
CA ILE A 545 13.91 10.69 0.69
C ILE A 545 14.36 11.17 -0.69
N THR A 546 15.01 10.29 -1.44
CA THR A 546 15.33 10.48 -2.85
C THR A 546 14.91 9.24 -3.62
N GLY A 547 13.95 9.35 -4.54
CA GLY A 547 13.47 8.23 -5.36
C GLY A 547 14.57 7.72 -6.29
N GLY A 548 15.06 8.55 -7.19
CA GLY A 548 16.24 8.24 -8.00
C GLY A 548 15.96 8.42 -9.49
N ALA A 549 15.83 7.33 -10.21
CA ALA A 549 15.31 7.34 -11.58
C ALA A 549 14.20 6.29 -11.68
N GLY A 550 13.26 6.46 -12.60
CA GLY A 550 12.02 5.69 -12.55
C GLY A 550 10.85 6.64 -12.27
N ASP A 551 9.63 6.17 -12.45
CA ASP A 551 8.43 6.92 -12.12
C ASP A 551 8.08 6.64 -10.65
N ASP A 552 8.69 7.38 -9.73
CA ASP A 552 8.67 7.08 -8.29
C ASP A 552 7.39 7.57 -7.59
N THR A 553 6.96 6.92 -6.52
CA THR A 553 5.89 7.38 -5.62
C THR A 553 6.44 7.58 -4.20
N ILE A 554 6.41 8.81 -3.70
CA ILE A 554 7.00 9.19 -2.41
C ILE A 554 5.93 9.87 -1.54
N TYR A 555 5.78 9.38 -0.30
CA TYR A 555 5.05 10.03 0.78
C TYR A 555 6.05 10.47 1.83
N GLY A 556 6.09 11.76 2.16
CA GLY A 556 6.87 12.30 3.27
C GLY A 556 6.30 11.80 4.59
N ASP A 557 5.03 12.12 4.83
CA ASP A 557 4.29 11.57 5.95
C ASP A 557 3.23 10.53 5.56
N GLY A 558 3.03 9.59 6.48
CA GLY A 558 1.95 8.60 6.47
C GLY A 558 2.01 7.59 5.33
N THR A 559 0.86 6.95 5.13
CA THR A 559 0.59 6.07 3.98
C THR A 559 -0.44 6.77 3.08
N PRO A 560 -0.71 6.31 1.85
CA PRO A 560 -1.73 6.93 1.01
C PRO A 560 -3.02 6.95 1.82
N PRO A 561 -3.80 8.05 1.82
CA PRO A 561 -5.00 8.15 2.65
C PRO A 561 -5.87 6.92 2.39
N SER A 562 -5.90 6.02 3.37
CA SER A 562 -6.72 4.81 3.33
C SER A 562 -8.15 5.25 2.99
N ALA A 563 -8.82 4.51 2.11
CA ALA A 563 -10.14 4.84 1.63
C ALA A 563 -11.18 4.83 2.78
N GLY A 564 -11.25 5.94 3.51
CA GLY A 564 -12.06 6.16 4.70
C GLY A 564 -11.51 5.47 5.95
N GLY A 565 -11.45 6.19 7.08
CA GLY A 565 -11.19 5.55 8.36
C GLY A 565 -12.31 4.59 8.77
N ASP A 566 -12.09 3.90 9.88
CA ASP A 566 -13.00 2.88 10.40
C ASP A 566 -14.45 3.40 10.53
N PRO A 567 -15.45 2.64 10.04
CA PRO A 567 -16.85 3.02 10.16
C PRO A 567 -17.31 2.88 11.62
N GLU A 568 -17.86 3.96 12.16
CA GLU A 568 -18.35 4.04 13.52
C GLU A 568 -19.82 4.50 13.57
N THR A 569 -20.47 4.30 14.72
CA THR A 569 -21.91 4.60 14.86
C THR A 569 -22.26 5.14 16.23
N LEU A 570 -22.89 6.33 16.26
CA LEU A 570 -23.62 6.84 17.42
C LEU A 570 -24.94 6.07 17.54
N ASN A 571 -25.06 5.25 18.59
CA ASN A 571 -26.21 4.37 18.83
C ASN A 571 -27.09 4.87 19.97
N TRP A 572 -28.35 5.20 19.65
CA TRP A 572 -29.33 5.70 20.62
C TRP A 572 -29.81 4.63 21.60
N SER A 573 -30.14 3.43 21.12
CA SER A 573 -30.58 2.30 21.96
C SER A 573 -29.50 1.83 22.95
N GLY A 574 -28.23 2.14 22.67
CA GLY A 574 -27.10 1.97 23.58
C GLY A 574 -27.17 2.85 24.84
N GLN A 575 -27.89 3.98 24.80
CA GLN A 575 -27.98 4.93 25.91
C GLN A 575 -29.04 4.56 26.97
N GLY A 576 -29.97 3.67 26.62
CA GLY A 576 -31.02 3.23 27.53
C GLY A 576 -32.14 2.47 26.83
N GLY A 577 -33.12 2.01 27.61
CA GLY A 577 -34.34 1.44 27.03
C GLY A 577 -35.33 2.52 26.59
N ASP A 578 -36.42 2.09 25.96
CA ASP A 578 -37.55 2.93 25.57
C ASP A 578 -37.94 4.01 26.60
N ALA A 579 -38.11 5.24 26.14
CA ALA A 579 -38.42 6.44 26.90
C ALA A 579 -37.35 6.85 27.95
N THR A 580 -36.08 6.52 27.72
CA THR A 580 -34.97 7.01 28.57
C THR A 580 -34.72 8.49 28.30
N ASP A 581 -34.82 9.33 29.34
CA ASP A 581 -34.58 10.78 29.28
C ASP A 581 -33.10 11.11 29.05
N LEU A 582 -32.81 11.77 27.92
CA LEU A 582 -31.49 12.19 27.48
C LEU A 582 -31.22 13.70 27.69
N SER A 583 -32.14 14.45 28.30
CA SER A 583 -32.04 15.92 28.43
C SER A 583 -30.79 16.44 29.15
N GLY A 584 -30.04 15.57 29.84
CA GLY A 584 -28.75 15.89 30.46
C GLY A 584 -27.55 15.88 29.51
N GLY A 585 -27.72 15.41 28.27
CA GLY A 585 -26.63 15.08 27.34
C GLY A 585 -25.84 13.84 27.77
N PHE A 586 -25.01 13.33 26.86
CA PHE A 586 -24.12 12.20 27.11
C PHE A 586 -22.92 12.23 26.16
N THR A 587 -21.90 11.42 26.46
CA THR A 587 -20.79 11.12 25.55
C THR A 587 -20.75 9.60 25.36
N GLN A 588 -20.72 9.14 24.12
CA GLN A 588 -20.54 7.74 23.76
C GLN A 588 -19.19 7.57 23.09
N SER A 589 -18.38 6.66 23.60
CA SER A 589 -17.21 6.15 22.88
C SER A 589 -17.69 5.10 21.88
N THR A 590 -17.43 5.34 20.60
CA THR A 590 -17.90 4.52 19.46
C THR A 590 -16.80 3.63 18.88
N GLY A 591 -15.57 3.80 19.36
CA GLY A 591 -14.36 3.15 18.90
C GLY A 591 -13.21 4.10 19.22
N ASP A 592 -12.67 4.71 18.18
CA ASP A 592 -11.67 5.77 18.19
C ASP A 592 -12.26 7.17 18.35
N MET A 593 -13.59 7.33 18.28
CA MET A 593 -14.28 8.60 18.56
C MET A 593 -15.04 8.62 19.89
N ASP A 594 -15.01 9.78 20.55
CA ASP A 594 -15.88 10.19 21.65
C ASP A 594 -16.94 11.17 21.12
N VAL A 595 -18.15 10.67 20.87
CA VAL A 595 -19.27 11.45 20.35
C VAL A 595 -20.09 12.05 21.49
N THR A 596 -20.10 13.38 21.62
CA THR A 596 -20.84 14.09 22.66
C THR A 596 -22.13 14.68 22.13
N VAL A 597 -23.27 14.27 22.70
CA VAL A 597 -24.59 14.79 22.35
C VAL A 597 -25.10 15.72 23.45
N SER A 598 -25.52 16.91 23.06
CA SER A 598 -26.12 17.90 23.94
C SER A 598 -27.41 18.48 23.36
N PHE A 599 -28.27 19.00 24.23
CA PHE A 599 -29.61 19.46 23.86
C PHE A 599 -29.90 20.85 24.42
N SER A 600 -30.51 21.71 23.61
CA SER A 600 -31.05 23.01 24.02
C SER A 600 -32.56 23.08 23.81
N SER A 601 -33.20 23.99 24.56
CA SER A 601 -34.60 24.33 24.36
C SER A 601 -34.69 25.79 23.94
N ASP A 602 -35.06 26.01 22.68
CA ASP A 602 -34.91 27.32 22.01
C ASP A 602 -36.21 28.15 22.04
N GLY A 603 -37.28 27.56 22.57
CA GLY A 603 -38.58 28.20 22.72
C GLY A 603 -39.32 27.85 24.00
N ASN A 604 -40.63 28.10 24.03
CA ASN A 604 -41.50 27.75 25.16
C ASN A 604 -42.16 26.38 24.96
N ASN A 605 -41.47 25.46 24.30
CA ASN A 605 -42.05 24.24 23.75
C ASN A 605 -41.94 22.99 24.65
N ASN A 606 -41.26 23.10 25.79
CA ASN A 606 -41.03 22.03 26.77
C ASN A 606 -40.63 20.69 26.10
N PRO A 607 -39.50 20.66 25.38
CA PRO A 607 -39.14 19.50 24.59
C PRO A 607 -38.83 18.28 25.46
N LEU A 608 -39.03 17.09 24.88
CA LEU A 608 -38.53 15.82 25.41
C LEU A 608 -37.46 15.28 24.45
N PHE A 609 -36.43 14.69 25.04
CA PHE A 609 -35.32 14.04 24.36
C PHE A 609 -35.26 12.62 24.94
N GLU A 610 -35.75 11.65 24.19
CA GLU A 610 -35.90 10.28 24.70
C GLU A 610 -35.33 9.26 23.72
N VAL A 611 -34.82 8.14 24.24
CA VAL A 611 -34.53 6.95 23.42
C VAL A 611 -35.86 6.31 23.01
N GLU A 612 -36.05 6.04 21.72
CA GLU A 612 -37.23 5.37 21.18
C GLU A 612 -36.84 4.05 20.53
N THR A 613 -37.44 2.96 21.03
CA THR A 613 -37.17 1.57 20.58
C THR A 613 -38.45 0.77 20.34
N GLY A 614 -39.61 1.35 20.62
CA GLY A 614 -40.92 0.75 20.50
C GLY A 614 -41.61 1.00 19.16
N ASP A 615 -41.36 2.16 18.54
CA ASP A 615 -41.89 2.55 17.24
C ASP A 615 -40.78 2.54 16.18
N ALA A 616 -40.99 1.75 15.12
CA ALA A 616 -39.99 1.57 14.08
C ALA A 616 -39.91 2.80 13.15
N ILE A 617 -38.70 3.18 12.75
CA ILE A 617 -38.45 4.19 11.73
C ILE A 617 -38.30 3.58 10.33
N TYR A 618 -38.43 4.42 9.30
CA TYR A 618 -38.18 4.03 7.91
C TYR A 618 -36.68 3.85 7.62
N ALA A 619 -36.34 2.77 6.91
CA ALA A 619 -35.06 2.55 6.23
C ALA A 619 -35.34 1.95 4.84
N ASP A 620 -34.63 2.39 3.81
CA ASP A 620 -34.77 1.91 2.44
C ASP A 620 -33.95 0.64 2.20
N THR A 621 -34.15 0.00 1.04
CA THR A 621 -33.44 -1.21 0.67
C THR A 621 -31.96 -0.91 0.42
N GLY A 622 -31.08 -1.48 1.25
CA GLY A 622 -29.63 -1.31 1.15
C GLY A 622 -29.04 -0.36 2.19
N GLU A 623 -29.87 0.25 3.04
CA GLU A 623 -29.41 1.03 4.20
C GLU A 623 -29.35 0.13 5.44
N ASP A 624 -28.32 0.31 6.28
CA ASP A 624 -28.07 -0.51 7.47
C ASP A 624 -28.48 0.19 8.80
N PHE A 625 -29.51 1.04 8.75
CA PHE A 625 -30.03 1.69 9.95
C PHE A 625 -30.84 0.70 10.82
N ASP A 626 -30.57 0.63 12.12
CA ASP A 626 -31.47 -0.08 13.05
C ASP A 626 -32.79 0.68 13.19
N THR A 627 -33.82 0.13 12.55
CA THR A 627 -35.19 0.69 12.58
C THR A 627 -35.79 0.85 13.99
N ASN A 628 -35.23 0.24 15.04
CA ASN A 628 -35.71 0.39 16.41
C ASN A 628 -34.68 1.10 17.32
N SER A 629 -33.77 1.88 16.75
CA SER A 629 -32.84 2.73 17.48
C SER A 629 -32.96 4.17 16.97
N SER A 630 -33.64 5.02 17.74
CA SER A 630 -33.78 6.43 17.38
C SER A 630 -33.84 7.36 18.60
N LEU A 631 -33.45 8.61 18.36
CA LEU A 631 -33.71 9.73 19.24
C LEU A 631 -35.09 10.31 18.91
N TYR A 632 -35.97 10.33 19.91
CA TYR A 632 -37.27 10.97 19.86
C TYR A 632 -37.18 12.43 20.33
N LEU A 633 -37.49 13.35 19.42
CA LEU A 633 -37.53 14.79 19.66
C LEU A 633 -38.97 15.27 19.63
N TYR A 634 -39.44 15.85 20.74
CA TYR A 634 -40.86 16.18 20.93
C TYR A 634 -41.11 17.63 21.32
N GLY A 635 -42.26 18.22 20.92
CA GLY A 635 -42.69 19.57 21.31
C GLY A 635 -44.21 19.79 21.43
N GLU A 636 -44.63 20.67 22.36
CA GLU A 636 -46.03 21.00 22.77
C GLU A 636 -46.58 22.40 22.33
N GLY A 637 -46.08 23.00 21.25
CA GLY A 637 -46.13 24.46 21.06
C GLY A 637 -45.66 24.93 19.68
N ASP A 638 -45.74 26.25 19.48
CA ASP A 638 -45.98 26.86 18.15
C ASP A 638 -44.76 27.62 17.57
N GLY A 639 -43.53 27.15 17.82
CA GLY A 639 -42.29 27.78 17.32
C GLY A 639 -41.07 26.87 17.50
N ASP A 640 -39.87 27.44 17.53
CA ASP A 640 -38.60 26.72 17.74
C ASP A 640 -38.70 25.78 18.96
N THR A 641 -38.38 24.50 18.75
CA THR A 641 -38.60 23.42 19.72
C THR A 641 -37.33 23.14 20.49
N SER A 642 -36.28 22.75 19.77
CA SER A 642 -35.00 22.31 20.34
C SER A 642 -33.89 22.25 19.30
N THR A 643 -32.65 22.42 19.75
CA THR A 643 -31.44 22.07 19.01
C THR A 643 -30.77 20.87 19.68
N THR A 644 -30.41 19.89 18.86
CA THR A 644 -29.51 18.80 19.23
C THR A 644 -28.15 19.09 18.62
N THR A 645 -27.10 19.13 19.44
CA THR A 645 -25.71 19.30 18.99
C THR A 645 -24.98 17.98 19.21
N ILE A 646 -24.28 17.52 18.18
CA ILE A 646 -23.44 16.32 18.16
C ILE A 646 -22.03 16.78 17.86
N ASP A 647 -21.15 16.70 18.85
CA ASP A 647 -19.74 17.06 18.76
C ASP A 647 -18.89 15.78 18.65
N PHE A 648 -17.94 15.76 17.72
CA PHE A 648 -16.96 14.70 17.57
C PHE A 648 -15.65 15.09 18.24
N ALA A 649 -14.95 14.11 18.81
CA ALA A 649 -13.62 14.28 19.36
C ALA A 649 -12.89 12.94 19.29
N ALA A 650 -11.60 12.96 18.97
CA ALA A 650 -10.77 11.76 19.03
C ALA A 650 -10.71 11.23 20.47
N ALA A 651 -10.96 9.93 20.64
CA ALA A 651 -10.80 9.22 21.91
C ALA A 651 -9.32 8.88 22.18
N ASN A 652 -8.53 8.76 21.13
CA ASN A 652 -7.09 8.52 21.14
C ASN A 652 -6.37 9.52 20.20
N GLY A 653 -5.10 9.28 19.88
CA GLY A 653 -4.31 10.14 18.98
C GLY A 653 -3.99 9.49 17.65
N SER A 654 -4.77 8.48 17.21
CA SER A 654 -4.62 7.82 15.90
C SER A 654 -5.64 8.32 14.88
N VAL A 655 -6.58 9.17 15.29
CA VAL A 655 -7.60 9.80 14.45
C VAL A 655 -7.71 11.28 14.80
N THR A 656 -8.16 12.10 13.85
CA THR A 656 -8.42 13.52 14.07
C THR A 656 -9.69 13.73 14.90
N GLY A 657 -9.93 14.98 15.32
CA GLY A 657 -11.17 15.36 16.00
C GLY A 657 -12.40 15.45 15.06
N GLU A 658 -12.24 15.14 13.78
CA GLU A 658 -13.26 15.27 12.75
C GLU A 658 -13.63 13.91 12.15
N VAL A 659 -14.79 13.85 11.50
CA VAL A 659 -15.30 12.65 10.84
C VAL A 659 -15.74 12.94 9.42
N GLU A 660 -15.86 11.90 8.60
CA GLU A 660 -16.35 12.00 7.23
C GLU A 660 -17.49 11.02 6.95
N ASN A 661 -18.09 11.13 5.77
CA ASN A 661 -19.17 10.26 5.27
C ASN A 661 -20.30 10.04 6.28
N VAL A 662 -20.74 11.13 6.93
CA VAL A 662 -21.78 11.07 7.96
C VAL A 662 -23.15 10.84 7.31
N GLU A 663 -23.86 9.80 7.74
CA GLU A 663 -25.19 9.46 7.27
C GLU A 663 -26.18 9.15 8.39
N PHE A 664 -27.39 9.70 8.28
CA PHE A 664 -28.51 9.38 9.18
C PHE A 664 -29.86 9.75 8.56
N ARG A 665 -30.94 9.21 9.13
CA ARG A 665 -32.32 9.55 8.76
C ARG A 665 -33.03 10.39 9.80
N ILE A 666 -33.91 11.25 9.31
CA ILE A 666 -34.93 11.90 10.12
C ILE A 666 -36.29 11.47 9.60
N SER A 667 -37.13 10.94 10.49
CA SER A 667 -38.44 10.35 10.19
C SER A 667 -39.55 11.01 11.01
N ASP A 668 -40.80 10.72 10.65
CA ASP A 668 -42.02 11.35 11.20
C ASP A 668 -42.12 12.86 10.90
N ILE A 669 -41.54 13.31 9.79
CA ILE A 669 -41.65 14.70 9.32
C ILE A 669 -43.05 14.89 8.72
N ASP A 670 -43.97 15.52 9.47
CA ASP A 670 -45.37 15.54 9.10
C ASP A 670 -46.09 16.88 9.32
N ALA A 671 -47.30 17.00 8.73
CA ALA A 671 -48.19 18.10 9.07
C ALA A 671 -49.67 17.70 8.93
N PHE A 672 -50.47 18.04 9.94
CA PHE A 672 -51.91 17.82 9.90
C PHE A 672 -52.73 19.11 9.90
N ALA A 673 -53.91 19.08 9.25
CA ALA A 673 -54.79 20.25 9.07
C ALA A 673 -55.29 20.92 10.37
N THR A 674 -55.02 20.33 11.54
CA THR A 674 -55.27 20.90 12.88
C THR A 674 -54.06 20.85 13.81
N ASN A 675 -52.85 20.63 13.28
CA ASN A 675 -51.59 20.47 14.01
C ASN A 675 -50.54 21.49 13.53
N HIS A 676 -49.36 21.44 14.17
CA HIS A 676 -48.15 22.15 13.78
C HIS A 676 -47.56 21.59 12.47
N LEU A 677 -46.55 22.28 11.94
CA LEU A 677 -45.79 21.92 10.75
C LEU A 677 -44.35 21.64 11.19
N ASP A 678 -43.86 20.42 10.96
CA ASP A 678 -42.48 20.10 11.27
C ASP A 678 -41.53 20.82 10.31
N GLU A 679 -40.53 21.48 10.90
CA GLU A 679 -39.46 22.17 10.20
C GLU A 679 -38.13 21.79 10.88
N VAL A 680 -37.22 21.19 10.11
CA VAL A 680 -35.93 20.69 10.61
C VAL A 680 -34.81 21.31 9.79
N THR A 681 -33.86 21.96 10.45
CA THR A 681 -32.65 22.51 9.83
C THR A 681 -31.44 21.74 10.33
N ILE A 682 -30.58 21.30 9.42
CA ILE A 682 -29.35 20.58 9.73
C ILE A 682 -28.17 21.45 9.30
N THR A 683 -27.21 21.68 10.19
CA THR A 683 -25.97 22.39 9.86
C THR A 683 -24.78 21.59 10.38
N ALA A 684 -23.69 21.56 9.64
CA ALA A 684 -22.44 20.92 10.04
C ALA A 684 -21.27 21.90 9.94
N TYR A 685 -20.27 21.69 10.79
CA TYR A 685 -19.09 22.54 10.91
C TYR A 685 -17.83 21.69 11.00
N ASP A 686 -16.76 22.15 10.37
CA ASP A 686 -15.39 21.63 10.56
C ASP A 686 -14.79 22.12 11.89
N ALA A 687 -13.57 21.70 12.21
CA ALA A 687 -12.85 22.06 13.44
C ALA A 687 -12.58 23.56 13.57
N ASP A 688 -12.46 24.27 12.44
CA ASP A 688 -12.30 25.72 12.36
C ASP A 688 -13.62 26.49 12.51
N GLY A 689 -14.74 25.79 12.44
CA GLY A 689 -16.08 26.33 12.51
C GLY A 689 -16.61 26.87 11.18
N ASN A 690 -16.00 26.50 10.05
CA ASN A 690 -16.57 26.76 8.72
C ASN A 690 -17.70 25.78 8.43
N PRO A 691 -18.74 26.21 7.68
CA PRO A 691 -19.89 25.35 7.37
C PRO A 691 -19.54 24.28 6.33
N VAL A 692 -19.87 23.03 6.64
CA VAL A 692 -19.70 21.86 5.75
C VAL A 692 -21.00 21.62 4.95
N PRO A 693 -20.94 21.36 3.63
CA PRO A 693 -22.14 21.13 2.83
C PRO A 693 -22.98 19.92 3.27
N VAL A 694 -24.27 20.12 3.49
CA VAL A 694 -25.22 19.06 3.87
C VAL A 694 -26.09 18.68 2.67
N THR A 695 -26.13 17.39 2.34
CA THR A 695 -27.05 16.87 1.31
C THR A 695 -28.25 16.20 1.97
N ILE A 696 -29.46 16.63 1.60
CA ILE A 696 -30.71 16.07 2.10
C ILE A 696 -31.50 15.45 0.95
N THR A 697 -31.86 14.18 1.07
CA THR A 697 -32.63 13.44 0.08
C THR A 697 -33.99 13.04 0.63
N THR A 698 -35.08 13.53 0.02
CA THR A 698 -36.46 13.20 0.42
C THR A 698 -37.03 12.03 -0.39
N THR A 699 -37.74 11.12 0.26
CA THR A 699 -38.51 10.04 -0.40
C THR A 699 -40.01 10.38 -0.58
N GLY A 700 -40.45 11.53 -0.03
CA GLY A 700 -41.86 11.93 0.08
C GLY A 700 -42.24 13.27 -0.58
N ASN A 701 -43.20 13.97 0.04
CA ASN A 701 -43.76 15.25 -0.43
C ASN A 701 -43.31 16.46 0.40
N ASP A 702 -42.23 16.30 1.16
CA ASP A 702 -41.58 17.36 1.91
C ASP A 702 -40.81 18.29 0.97
N THR A 703 -40.54 19.51 1.45
CA THR A 703 -39.84 20.52 0.66
C THR A 703 -38.50 20.84 1.30
N ILE A 704 -37.43 20.80 0.50
CA ILE A 704 -36.08 21.20 0.91
C ILE A 704 -35.80 22.62 0.40
N SER A 705 -35.25 23.47 1.26
CA SER A 705 -34.76 24.81 0.91
C SER A 705 -33.46 25.12 1.63
N GLY A 706 -32.32 24.95 0.95
CA GLY A 706 -31.02 24.92 1.62
C GLY A 706 -30.96 23.68 2.51
N ASP A 707 -30.48 23.84 3.74
CA ASP A 707 -30.32 22.74 4.69
C ASP A 707 -31.55 22.55 5.60
N THR A 708 -32.71 23.06 5.16
CA THR A 708 -33.98 22.99 5.90
C THR A 708 -35.00 22.15 5.17
N VAL A 709 -35.56 21.18 5.89
CA VAL A 709 -36.70 20.35 5.49
C VAL A 709 -37.96 20.91 6.12
N THR A 710 -39.00 21.10 5.30
CA THR A 710 -40.32 21.50 5.75
C THR A 710 -41.34 20.44 5.35
N ALA A 711 -42.12 19.97 6.33
CA ALA A 711 -43.08 18.90 6.11
C ALA A 711 -44.14 19.23 5.06
N GLY A 712 -44.58 18.20 4.34
CA GLY A 712 -45.68 18.26 3.41
C GLY A 712 -47.07 18.34 4.10
N ASN A 713 -48.16 18.35 3.32
CA ASN A 713 -49.53 18.38 3.88
C ASN A 713 -50.11 16.95 4.06
N SER A 714 -49.32 16.03 4.59
CA SER A 714 -49.66 14.63 4.85
C SER A 714 -49.43 14.29 6.33
N LEU A 715 -50.24 13.35 6.83
CA LEU A 715 -49.91 12.65 8.07
C LEU A 715 -49.01 11.49 7.67
N ASP A 716 -47.88 11.41 8.33
CA ASP A 716 -46.90 10.36 8.16
C ASP A 716 -46.68 9.71 9.53
N ASP A 717 -46.34 8.42 9.54
CA ASP A 717 -45.93 7.70 10.74
C ASP A 717 -44.39 7.53 10.65
N PRO A 718 -43.66 7.26 11.74
CA PRO A 718 -42.20 7.13 11.72
C PRO A 718 -41.65 6.08 10.73
N ASP A 719 -42.42 5.02 10.43
CA ASP A 719 -42.07 3.97 9.45
C ASP A 719 -42.43 4.33 7.99
N SER A 720 -42.96 5.54 7.74
CA SER A 720 -43.37 6.01 6.43
C SER A 720 -42.21 6.64 5.66
N ALA A 721 -41.93 6.07 4.47
CA ALA A 721 -41.04 6.70 3.49
C ALA A 721 -41.44 8.14 3.11
N GLN A 722 -42.72 8.52 3.28
CA GLN A 722 -43.20 9.83 2.85
C GLN A 722 -42.87 10.96 3.83
N GLY A 723 -42.56 10.65 5.09
CA GLY A 723 -42.13 11.60 6.13
C GLY A 723 -40.71 11.31 6.62
N SER A 724 -39.87 10.73 5.75
CA SER A 724 -38.47 10.40 6.06
C SER A 724 -37.52 11.04 5.05
N VAL A 725 -36.39 11.53 5.53
CA VAL A 725 -35.29 12.08 4.73
C VAL A 725 -33.97 11.42 5.12
N LEU A 726 -33.11 11.19 4.13
CA LEU A 726 -31.71 10.80 4.33
C LEU A 726 -30.85 12.07 4.34
N VAL A 727 -29.98 12.19 5.33
CA VAL A 727 -28.96 13.23 5.45
C VAL A 727 -27.61 12.59 5.19
N SER A 728 -26.82 13.16 4.29
CA SER A 728 -25.44 12.75 4.00
C SER A 728 -24.52 13.98 4.02
N ILE A 729 -23.40 13.88 4.74
CA ILE A 729 -22.42 14.97 4.94
C ILE A 729 -21.03 14.42 4.63
N PRO A 730 -20.35 14.89 3.57
CA PRO A 730 -19.09 14.29 3.12
C PRO A 730 -17.94 14.32 4.11
N GLY A 731 -17.80 15.36 4.95
CA GLY A 731 -16.59 15.55 5.77
C GLY A 731 -15.66 16.64 5.23
N PRO A 732 -14.63 17.04 6.01
CA PRO A 732 -14.46 16.77 7.45
C PRO A 732 -15.53 17.48 8.30
N VAL A 733 -16.00 16.85 9.39
CA VAL A 733 -17.04 17.39 10.28
C VAL A 733 -16.62 17.23 11.74
N ALA A 734 -16.49 18.33 12.47
CA ALA A 734 -16.28 18.35 13.91
C ALA A 734 -17.60 18.41 14.71
N SER A 735 -18.65 19.01 14.13
CA SER A 735 -19.93 19.20 14.83
C SER A 735 -21.13 19.23 13.89
N ILE A 736 -22.26 18.67 14.34
CA ILE A 736 -23.57 18.72 13.67
C ILE A 736 -24.60 19.33 14.60
N GLU A 737 -25.41 20.25 14.09
CA GLU A 737 -26.58 20.80 14.78
C GLU A 737 -27.86 20.43 14.03
N ILE A 738 -28.81 19.82 14.74
CA ILE A 738 -30.17 19.52 14.26
C ILE A 738 -31.14 20.43 15.02
N SER A 739 -31.66 21.44 14.34
CA SER A 739 -32.65 22.38 14.88
C SER A 739 -34.05 21.98 14.45
N TYR A 740 -34.91 21.63 15.42
CA TYR A 740 -36.30 21.25 15.20
C TYR A 740 -37.26 22.38 15.64
N ALA A 741 -38.26 22.68 14.82
CA ALA A 741 -39.28 23.70 15.06
C ALA A 741 -40.69 23.25 14.63
N ASN A 742 -41.68 23.71 15.38
CA ASN A 742 -43.10 23.40 15.18
C ASN A 742 -43.84 24.66 14.71
N ASN A 743 -43.81 24.97 13.41
CA ASN A 743 -44.23 26.30 12.93
C ASN A 743 -45.77 26.45 12.80
N GLU A 744 -46.37 27.56 13.27
CA GLU A 744 -47.81 27.85 13.09
C GLU A 744 -48.08 28.58 11.77
N THR A 745 -49.03 28.10 10.96
CA THR A 745 -49.61 28.98 9.93
C THR A 745 -50.50 30.06 10.58
N PRO A 746 -50.54 31.33 10.09
CA PRO A 746 -50.89 32.50 10.91
C PRO A 746 -52.38 32.69 11.29
N SER A 747 -53.19 31.64 11.36
CA SER A 747 -54.63 31.81 11.57
C SER A 747 -55.36 30.58 12.12
N GLY A 748 -54.88 29.95 13.20
CA GLY A 748 -55.55 28.72 13.64
C GLY A 748 -55.58 28.35 15.12
N GLY A 749 -54.72 28.81 16.03
CA GLY A 749 -54.85 28.44 17.46
C GLY A 749 -54.96 26.92 17.67
N TYR A 750 -53.99 26.21 17.10
CA TYR A 750 -53.84 24.77 17.17
C TYR A 750 -53.41 24.34 18.59
N THR A 751 -53.62 23.07 18.96
CA THR A 751 -53.31 22.54 20.31
C THR A 751 -52.77 21.11 20.23
N GLY A 752 -52.02 20.79 19.18
CA GLY A 752 -51.50 19.46 18.89
C GLY A 752 -50.04 19.31 19.28
N THR A 753 -49.60 18.05 19.35
CA THR A 753 -48.26 17.60 19.71
C THR A 753 -47.57 17.07 18.45
N GLN A 754 -46.27 17.29 18.29
CA GLN A 754 -45.47 16.70 17.20
C GLN A 754 -44.13 16.20 17.72
N ALA A 755 -43.59 15.24 16.98
CA ALA A 755 -42.27 14.70 17.20
C ALA A 755 -41.63 14.30 15.89
N ILE A 756 -40.31 14.17 15.93
CA ILE A 756 -39.53 13.52 14.88
C ILE A 756 -38.64 12.46 15.52
N ASN A 757 -38.21 11.50 14.71
CA ASN A 757 -37.24 10.48 15.09
C ASN A 757 -35.95 10.66 14.28
N VAL A 758 -34.80 10.69 14.96
CA VAL A 758 -33.48 10.70 14.32
C VAL A 758 -32.88 9.30 14.49
N SER A 759 -32.51 8.63 13.40
CA SER A 759 -31.85 7.32 13.45
C SER A 759 -30.49 7.39 14.11
N ASP A 760 -29.87 6.24 14.36
CA ASP A 760 -28.43 6.17 14.61
C ASP A 760 -27.65 6.92 13.52
N ILE A 761 -26.48 7.44 13.89
CA ILE A 761 -25.62 8.23 13.00
C ILE A 761 -24.40 7.41 12.66
N HIS A 762 -24.25 7.06 11.39
CA HIS A 762 -23.08 6.39 10.84
C HIS A 762 -22.09 7.45 10.35
N PHE A 763 -20.81 7.21 10.55
CA PHE A 763 -19.72 8.08 10.09
C PHE A 763 -18.44 7.27 9.97
N GLN A 764 -17.43 7.83 9.33
CA GLN A 764 -16.08 7.26 9.26
C GLN A 764 -15.09 8.16 10.01
N THR A 765 -14.13 7.55 10.70
CA THR A 765 -13.02 8.29 11.29
C THR A 765 -12.10 8.84 10.21
N ILE A 766 -11.28 9.82 10.59
CA ILE A 766 -10.20 10.35 9.75
C ILE A 766 -8.91 10.04 10.51
N PRO A 767 -7.97 9.21 9.99
CA PRO A 767 -6.68 8.98 10.62
C PRO A 767 -5.95 10.29 10.92
N SER A 768 -5.21 10.36 12.04
CA SER A 768 -4.30 11.47 12.28
C SER A 768 -2.97 11.12 11.65
N GLU A 769 -2.60 11.80 10.58
CA GLU A 769 -1.28 11.59 9.98
C GLU A 769 -0.19 12.00 11.00
N PRO A 770 0.86 11.18 11.18
CA PRO A 770 2.09 11.63 11.82
C PRO A 770 2.65 12.84 11.05
N SER A 771 3.44 13.70 11.72
CA SER A 771 3.89 14.96 11.13
C SER A 771 5.40 15.13 11.14
N GLY A 772 5.91 15.61 10.01
CA GLY A 772 7.32 15.78 9.72
C GLY A 772 7.72 17.16 9.24
N ASP A 773 9.01 17.40 8.99
CA ASP A 773 9.39 18.48 8.05
C ASP A 773 10.41 17.81 7.13
N ASP A 774 10.01 17.49 5.90
CA ASP A 774 10.71 16.52 5.08
C ASP A 774 11.52 17.14 3.95
N ILE A 775 12.46 16.36 3.43
CA ILE A 775 13.25 16.69 2.25
C ILE A 775 13.03 15.59 1.22
N LEU A 776 12.18 15.90 0.24
CA LEU A 776 11.74 14.94 -0.77
C LEU A 776 12.28 15.32 -2.16
N ALA A 777 12.68 14.31 -2.92
CA ALA A 777 13.05 14.45 -4.32
C ALA A 777 12.71 13.17 -5.09
N GLY A 778 11.90 13.24 -6.13
CA GLY A 778 11.62 12.12 -7.03
C GLY A 778 12.88 11.76 -7.81
N GLY A 779 13.18 12.52 -8.85
CA GLY A 779 14.45 12.42 -9.53
C GLY A 779 14.27 12.46 -11.04
N LEU A 780 14.71 11.40 -11.73
CA LEU A 780 14.53 11.26 -13.18
C LEU A 780 13.33 10.34 -13.48
N GLY A 781 12.22 10.92 -13.91
CA GLY A 781 11.04 10.17 -14.33
C GLY A 781 9.80 11.01 -14.09
N ASP A 782 8.62 10.44 -14.32
CA ASP A 782 7.36 11.09 -14.00
C ASP A 782 6.96 10.72 -12.56
N ASP A 783 7.48 11.46 -11.58
CA ASP A 783 7.32 11.12 -10.15
C ASP A 783 6.00 11.62 -9.53
N THR A 784 5.50 10.96 -8.49
CA THR A 784 4.44 11.45 -7.60
C THR A 784 5.01 11.66 -6.20
N ILE A 785 4.92 12.88 -5.67
CA ILE A 785 5.50 13.25 -4.38
C ILE A 785 4.44 13.93 -3.52
N ILE A 786 4.18 13.40 -2.34
CA ILE A 786 3.21 13.96 -1.39
C ILE A 786 3.99 14.29 -0.11
N GLY A 787 4.02 15.57 0.27
CA GLY A 787 4.67 16.05 1.49
C GLY A 787 4.00 15.47 2.73
N GLY A 788 2.74 15.82 2.93
CA GLY A 788 1.96 15.32 4.06
C GLY A 788 1.72 16.46 5.04
N ALA A 789 2.16 16.31 6.29
CA ALA A 789 1.88 17.28 7.34
C ALA A 789 3.17 17.90 7.89
N GLY A 790 3.44 19.15 7.54
CA GLY A 790 4.50 19.97 8.12
C GLY A 790 5.18 20.88 7.12
N ASP A 791 6.33 21.46 7.45
CA ASP A 791 6.98 22.43 6.55
C ASP A 791 7.94 21.70 5.58
N ASP A 792 7.43 21.17 4.45
CA ASP A 792 8.21 20.29 3.58
C ASP A 792 9.04 21.01 2.52
N GLN A 793 10.10 20.32 2.08
CA GLN A 793 10.98 20.78 1.02
C GLN A 793 11.03 19.79 -0.15
N ILE A 794 10.16 20.02 -1.14
CA ILE A 794 9.96 19.12 -2.27
C ILE A 794 10.74 19.59 -3.51
N THR A 795 11.59 18.74 -4.07
CA THR A 795 12.31 19.01 -5.33
C THR A 795 11.64 18.28 -6.50
N VAL A 796 11.24 19.04 -7.52
CA VAL A 796 10.51 18.53 -8.70
C VAL A 796 11.21 18.80 -10.03
N ALA A 797 11.14 17.84 -10.94
CA ALA A 797 11.69 17.81 -12.29
C ALA A 797 10.60 17.66 -13.37
N GLU A 798 10.98 17.39 -14.63
CA GLU A 798 10.04 17.26 -15.75
C GLU A 798 9.25 15.96 -15.66
N GLY A 799 7.93 16.06 -15.46
CA GLY A 799 7.04 14.90 -15.38
C GLY A 799 6.21 14.89 -14.09
N ASP A 800 6.81 15.43 -13.04
CA ASP A 800 6.39 15.21 -11.66
C ASP A 800 5.03 15.82 -11.31
N VAL A 801 4.34 15.15 -10.39
CA VAL A 801 3.20 15.65 -9.63
C VAL A 801 3.63 15.78 -8.17
N ALA A 802 3.46 16.96 -7.58
CA ALA A 802 3.78 17.19 -6.18
C ALA A 802 2.63 17.87 -5.43
N GLU A 803 2.36 17.39 -4.22
CA GLU A 803 1.43 17.95 -3.24
C GLU A 803 2.18 18.26 -1.95
N GLY A 804 1.95 19.43 -1.36
CA GLY A 804 2.57 19.85 -0.10
C GLY A 804 1.81 19.29 1.09
N GLY A 805 0.53 19.65 1.19
CA GLY A 805 -0.38 19.18 2.23
C GLY A 805 -0.63 20.24 3.30
N ASP A 806 -0.48 19.87 4.56
CA ASP A 806 -0.59 20.80 5.69
C ASP A 806 0.78 21.42 5.98
N GLY A 807 0.85 22.72 6.31
CA GLY A 807 2.10 23.40 6.68
C GLY A 807 2.55 24.48 5.69
N ASP A 808 3.76 25.03 5.86
CA ASP A 808 4.31 26.07 4.98
C ASP A 808 5.37 25.48 4.01
N ASP A 809 4.94 24.92 2.88
CA ASP A 809 5.78 24.10 2.00
C ASP A 809 6.68 24.88 1.03
N THR A 810 7.77 24.25 0.62
CA THR A 810 8.73 24.79 -0.34
C THR A 810 9.02 23.86 -1.51
N PHE A 811 8.46 24.20 -2.67
CA PHE A 811 8.72 23.51 -3.95
C PHE A 811 9.95 24.11 -4.66
N ILE A 812 10.89 23.25 -5.07
CA ILE A 812 12.12 23.64 -5.76
C ILE A 812 12.16 23.01 -7.15
N LEU A 813 12.05 23.85 -8.19
CA LEU A 813 12.15 23.38 -9.58
C LEU A 813 13.60 23.13 -9.99
N THR A 814 13.85 21.94 -10.53
CA THR A 814 15.12 21.54 -11.16
C THR A 814 14.93 21.16 -12.64
N ASP A 815 16.04 21.00 -13.35
CA ASP A 815 16.12 20.56 -14.75
C ASP A 815 17.29 19.56 -14.81
N LEU A 816 17.00 18.27 -14.95
CA LEU A 816 18.02 17.21 -14.96
C LEU A 816 18.44 16.82 -16.39
N GLY A 817 17.78 17.38 -17.41
CA GLY A 817 18.14 17.25 -18.82
C GLY A 817 17.45 16.08 -19.53
N GLU A 818 16.22 15.81 -19.13
CA GLU A 818 15.27 14.82 -19.62
C GLU A 818 14.96 15.05 -21.11
N ALA A 819 14.63 13.98 -21.83
CA ALA A 819 14.57 13.97 -23.29
C ALA A 819 13.13 14.04 -23.83
N GLY A 820 12.33 15.05 -23.47
CA GLY A 820 10.91 15.09 -23.83
C GLY A 820 10.39 16.49 -24.13
N GLY A 821 10.63 17.44 -23.22
CA GLY A 821 10.11 18.81 -23.25
C GLY A 821 8.60 18.92 -23.45
N SER A 822 7.82 17.85 -23.20
CA SER A 822 6.37 17.83 -23.44
C SER A 822 5.56 17.45 -22.23
N ASP A 823 6.20 16.86 -21.23
CA ASP A 823 5.53 16.40 -20.02
C ASP A 823 5.40 17.59 -19.06
N THR A 824 4.55 17.44 -18.06
CA THR A 824 4.00 18.59 -17.31
C THR A 824 4.22 18.40 -15.83
N ILE A 825 4.92 19.36 -15.22
CA ILE A 825 5.05 19.45 -13.77
C ILE A 825 3.73 19.97 -13.21
N THR A 826 3.16 19.28 -12.23
CA THR A 826 1.95 19.72 -11.53
C THR A 826 2.25 19.88 -10.05
N ILE A 827 1.93 21.04 -9.49
CA ILE A 827 2.20 21.38 -8.09
C ILE A 827 0.92 21.85 -7.43
N THR A 828 0.62 21.31 -6.26
CA THR A 828 -0.42 21.80 -5.35
C THR A 828 0.27 22.05 -4.02
N GLY A 829 0.13 23.24 -3.45
CA GLY A 829 0.67 23.51 -2.12
C GLY A 829 -0.20 22.84 -1.07
N GLY A 830 -1.27 23.51 -0.69
CA GLY A 830 -2.27 23.01 0.24
C GLY A 830 -3.01 24.20 0.83
N GLU A 831 -3.79 24.00 1.88
CA GLU A 831 -4.33 25.12 2.67
C GLU A 831 -4.41 24.80 4.18
N GLY A 832 -4.01 23.60 4.59
CA GLY A 832 -4.10 23.15 5.97
C GLY A 832 -2.93 23.65 6.82
N ASP A 833 -3.21 24.00 8.07
CA ASP A 833 -2.24 24.46 9.08
C ASP A 833 -1.21 25.55 8.68
N GLU A 834 -1.46 26.30 7.61
CA GLU A 834 -0.57 27.35 7.11
C GLU A 834 -0.42 28.56 8.06
N THR A 835 0.80 29.11 8.11
CA THR A 835 1.07 30.40 8.78
C THR A 835 1.56 31.49 7.82
N LEU A 836 2.36 31.12 6.83
CA LEU A 836 2.97 31.98 5.82
C LEU A 836 2.60 31.58 4.39
N GLY A 837 2.07 30.37 4.21
CA GLY A 837 1.64 29.74 2.97
C GLY A 837 2.78 29.36 2.04
N ASP A 838 2.45 28.60 1.01
CA ASP A 838 3.40 27.81 0.24
C ASP A 838 4.28 28.63 -0.70
N THR A 839 5.47 28.09 -0.96
CA THR A 839 6.53 28.77 -1.71
C THR A 839 6.97 27.97 -2.93
N LEU A 840 6.70 28.52 -4.11
CA LEU A 840 7.27 28.01 -5.37
C LEU A 840 8.60 28.71 -5.73
N ASN A 841 9.71 27.99 -5.59
CA ASN A 841 11.05 28.45 -5.95
C ASN A 841 11.42 28.07 -7.39
N LEU A 842 11.33 29.05 -8.30
CA LEU A 842 11.55 28.89 -9.73
C LEU A 842 12.99 28.50 -10.17
N GLY A 843 13.94 28.31 -9.25
CA GLY A 843 15.34 27.92 -9.56
C GLY A 843 16.13 28.92 -10.43
N GLY A 844 15.53 30.05 -10.82
CA GLY A 844 16.02 30.93 -11.87
C GLY A 844 15.91 30.36 -13.30
N LEU A 845 15.12 29.29 -13.48
CA LEU A 845 14.85 28.65 -14.77
C LEU A 845 13.91 29.51 -15.63
N VAL A 846 12.94 30.15 -14.99
CA VAL A 846 11.89 30.97 -15.63
C VAL A 846 11.98 32.44 -15.26
N ASN A 847 11.58 33.30 -16.20
CA ASN A 847 11.36 34.70 -15.91
C ASN A 847 9.91 34.87 -15.38
N PRO A 848 9.69 35.45 -14.19
CA PRO A 848 8.34 35.57 -13.62
C PRO A 848 7.32 36.30 -14.50
N ALA A 849 7.78 37.08 -15.50
CA ALA A 849 6.93 37.73 -16.49
C ALA A 849 6.25 36.76 -17.47
N ASP A 850 6.74 35.52 -17.57
CA ASP A 850 6.23 34.47 -18.46
C ASP A 850 5.17 33.58 -17.75
N ILE A 851 4.87 33.87 -16.48
CA ILE A 851 3.85 33.18 -15.68
C ILE A 851 2.46 33.70 -16.00
N THR A 852 1.54 32.78 -16.29
CA THR A 852 0.12 33.04 -16.52
C THR A 852 -0.67 32.58 -15.30
N TYR A 853 -1.21 33.52 -14.52
CA TYR A 853 -2.08 33.21 -13.38
C TYR A 853 -3.52 32.96 -13.83
N THR A 854 -4.11 31.86 -13.39
CA THR A 854 -5.50 31.47 -13.61
C THR A 854 -6.37 31.77 -12.40
N ASN A 855 -5.83 31.61 -11.19
CA ASN A 855 -6.37 32.12 -9.94
C ASN A 855 -5.44 33.21 -9.37
N THR A 856 -6.03 34.25 -8.79
CA THR A 856 -5.31 35.38 -8.19
C THR A 856 -5.86 35.77 -6.82
N ASP A 857 -6.82 34.99 -6.33
CA ASP A 857 -7.44 35.17 -5.02
C ASP A 857 -6.49 34.63 -3.95
N ASP A 858 -6.31 35.39 -2.87
CA ASP A 858 -5.46 35.08 -1.72
C ASP A 858 -6.31 34.75 -0.48
N ALA A 859 -7.55 34.31 -0.71
CA ALA A 859 -8.48 33.89 0.32
C ALA A 859 -9.16 32.59 -0.11
N SER A 860 -8.75 31.49 0.52
CA SER A 860 -9.26 30.11 0.36
C SER A 860 -8.95 29.45 -1.00
N GLY A 861 -7.67 29.31 -1.39
CA GLY A 861 -7.29 28.54 -2.60
C GLY A 861 -6.02 29.00 -3.34
N GLY A 862 -5.15 29.77 -2.67
CA GLY A 862 -3.87 30.32 -3.13
C GLY A 862 -3.71 30.80 -4.59
N LEU A 863 -2.47 31.11 -5.00
CA LEU A 863 -2.21 31.43 -6.41
C LEU A 863 -2.17 30.16 -7.25
N SER A 864 -2.96 30.15 -8.32
CA SER A 864 -2.87 29.11 -9.35
C SER A 864 -2.46 29.70 -10.70
N GLY A 865 -1.70 28.95 -11.48
CA GLY A 865 -1.25 29.38 -12.78
C GLY A 865 -0.45 28.33 -13.52
N ASN A 866 0.16 28.77 -14.62
CA ASN A 866 1.08 27.96 -15.38
C ASN A 866 2.16 28.81 -16.05
N PHE A 867 3.27 28.16 -16.41
CA PHE A 867 4.32 28.71 -17.26
C PHE A 867 5.02 27.60 -18.03
N THR A 868 5.94 27.98 -18.93
CA THR A 868 6.72 27.03 -19.71
C THR A 868 8.21 27.28 -19.49
N LEU A 869 8.96 26.21 -19.20
CA LEU A 869 10.41 26.19 -19.08
C LEU A 869 11.07 26.39 -20.47
N THR A 870 12.40 26.42 -20.51
CA THR A 870 13.14 26.76 -21.76
C THR A 870 13.27 25.60 -22.75
N ASP A 871 13.16 24.38 -22.26
CA ASP A 871 13.09 23.10 -22.97
C ASP A 871 11.72 22.87 -23.63
N GLY A 872 10.63 23.37 -23.02
CA GLY A 872 9.25 23.18 -23.48
C GLY A 872 8.30 22.67 -22.39
N THR A 873 8.84 22.20 -21.27
CA THR A 873 8.09 21.64 -20.13
C THR A 873 7.12 22.67 -19.57
N VAL A 874 5.88 22.25 -19.38
CA VAL A 874 4.84 23.10 -18.78
C VAL A 874 4.82 22.85 -17.28
N VAL A 875 4.73 23.91 -16.49
CA VAL A 875 4.51 23.83 -15.05
C VAL A 875 3.14 24.39 -14.76
N ASN A 876 2.27 23.59 -14.15
CA ASN A 876 1.02 24.02 -13.54
C ASN A 876 1.21 24.07 -12.03
N PHE A 877 0.67 25.11 -11.40
CA PHE A 877 0.64 25.21 -9.94
C PHE A 877 -0.72 25.71 -9.46
N SER A 878 -1.11 25.29 -8.26
CA SER A 878 -2.28 25.73 -7.49
C SER A 878 -1.88 25.94 -6.04
N GLU A 879 -2.64 26.76 -5.31
CA GLU A 879 -2.49 26.87 -3.85
C GLU A 879 -1.06 27.26 -3.45
N ILE A 880 -0.54 28.37 -4.02
CA ILE A 880 0.80 28.90 -3.70
C ILE A 880 0.74 30.39 -3.32
N GLU A 881 1.27 30.79 -2.18
CA GLU A 881 1.14 32.17 -1.64
C GLU A 881 2.36 33.03 -2.01
N ASN A 882 3.52 32.40 -2.23
CA ASN A 882 4.82 33.09 -2.24
C ASN A 882 5.70 32.85 -3.48
N VAL A 883 6.05 33.95 -4.17
CA VAL A 883 7.10 34.01 -5.23
C VAL A 883 7.99 35.28 -5.01
N VAL A 884 9.21 35.18 -4.43
CA VAL A 884 9.83 36.29 -3.62
C VAL A 884 10.98 37.17 -4.27
N ILE A 885 10.95 38.54 -4.15
CA ILE A 885 12.09 39.54 -4.39
C ILE A 885 11.98 40.91 -3.59
N CYS A 886 12.93 41.32 -2.68
CA CYS A 886 12.79 42.48 -1.73
C CYS A 886 14.10 43.19 -1.17
N PHE A 887 14.05 44.37 -0.46
CA PHE A 887 15.21 45.03 0.27
C PHE A 887 15.14 44.90 1.80
N ALA A 888 16.22 44.73 2.56
CA ALA A 888 16.13 44.66 4.03
C ALA A 888 16.03 46.05 4.73
N ALA A 889 15.32 46.09 5.86
CA ALA A 889 15.16 47.27 6.71
C ALA A 889 16.50 47.79 7.26
N GLY A 890 16.60 49.11 7.44
CA GLY A 890 17.85 49.79 7.78
C GLY A 890 18.69 50.20 6.57
N THR A 891 18.39 49.66 5.37
CA THR A 891 19.01 50.06 4.11
C THR A 891 18.73 51.52 3.81
N ARG A 892 19.78 52.32 3.53
CA ARG A 892 19.62 53.74 3.25
C ARG A 892 19.48 54.04 1.76
N ILE A 893 18.40 54.71 1.39
CA ILE A 893 18.10 55.12 0.02
C ILE A 893 18.46 56.59 -0.17
N LEU A 894 19.10 56.91 -1.30
CA LEU A 894 19.50 58.27 -1.62
C LEU A 894 18.31 59.16 -1.98
N THR A 895 18.10 60.22 -1.21
CA THR A 895 17.07 61.24 -1.44
C THR A 895 17.71 62.64 -1.63
N PRO A 896 16.97 63.66 -2.11
CA PRO A 896 17.46 65.04 -2.18
C PRO A 896 17.96 65.62 -0.85
N ARG A 897 17.54 65.03 0.27
CA ARG A 897 17.92 65.45 1.63
C ARG A 897 19.10 64.63 2.18
N GLY A 898 19.71 63.79 1.35
CA GLY A 898 20.71 62.81 1.73
C GLY A 898 20.12 61.40 1.84
N GLU A 899 20.97 60.46 2.25
CA GLU A 899 20.59 59.06 2.49
C GLU A 899 19.67 58.93 3.70
N ARG A 900 18.49 58.33 3.50
CA ARG A 900 17.48 58.07 4.53
C ARG A 900 17.21 56.57 4.63
N PRO A 901 16.99 56.01 5.83
CA PRO A 901 16.55 54.62 5.98
C PRO A 901 15.27 54.36 5.18
N ILE A 902 15.18 53.22 4.53
CA ILE A 902 14.06 52.83 3.66
C ILE A 902 12.75 52.73 4.43
N GLU A 903 12.80 52.28 5.69
CA GLU A 903 11.64 52.17 6.59
C GLU A 903 11.01 53.53 6.96
N ASP A 904 11.79 54.62 6.88
CA ASP A 904 11.39 56.00 7.18
C ASP A 904 10.85 56.76 5.94
N LEU A 905 10.82 56.12 4.77
CA LEU A 905 10.29 56.73 3.55
C LEU A 905 8.76 56.60 3.51
N GLU A 906 8.11 57.64 2.98
CA GLU A 906 6.66 57.68 2.83
C GLU A 906 6.29 57.86 1.34
N ILE A 907 5.09 57.41 0.96
CA ILE A 907 4.54 57.63 -0.38
C ILE A 907 4.59 59.14 -0.71
N GLY A 908 5.10 59.47 -1.90
CA GLY A 908 5.31 60.84 -2.36
C GLY A 908 6.65 61.46 -1.99
N ASP A 909 7.47 60.81 -1.15
CA ASP A 909 8.86 61.23 -0.96
C ASP A 909 9.65 61.11 -2.27
N MET A 910 10.54 62.06 -2.53
CA MET A 910 11.36 62.07 -3.73
C MET A 910 12.65 61.26 -3.51
N VAL A 911 12.90 60.27 -4.36
CA VAL A 911 14.12 59.46 -4.39
C VAL A 911 14.96 59.88 -5.59
N ILE A 912 16.29 59.85 -5.44
CA ILE A 912 17.21 60.06 -6.56
C ILE A 912 17.35 58.75 -7.32
N THR A 913 16.94 58.74 -8.58
CA THR A 913 17.10 57.61 -9.51
C THR A 913 18.21 57.88 -10.51
N ALA A 914 18.80 56.82 -11.06
CA ALA A 914 19.96 56.92 -11.94
C ALA A 914 19.63 57.60 -13.28
N ASP A 915 18.48 57.26 -13.87
CA ASP A 915 18.13 57.65 -15.25
C ASP A 915 17.27 58.93 -15.30
N ASN A 916 16.30 59.06 -14.38
CA ASN A 916 15.25 60.08 -14.48
C ASN A 916 15.30 61.13 -13.36
N GLY A 917 16.38 61.18 -12.59
CA GLY A 917 16.59 62.20 -11.57
C GLY A 917 15.68 62.01 -10.37
N LEU A 918 14.93 63.04 -9.96
CA LEU A 918 14.08 62.93 -8.77
C LEU A 918 12.73 62.34 -9.12
N GLN A 919 12.42 61.14 -8.62
CA GLN A 919 11.14 60.47 -8.82
C GLN A 919 10.37 60.31 -7.50
N PRO A 920 9.05 60.55 -7.49
CA PRO A 920 8.23 60.35 -6.30
C PRO A 920 7.94 58.85 -6.09
N ILE A 921 8.07 58.38 -4.86
CA ILE A 921 7.62 57.03 -4.50
C ILE A 921 6.11 56.96 -4.67
N ARG A 922 5.63 55.95 -5.39
CA ARG A 922 4.21 55.71 -5.63
C ARG A 922 3.63 54.72 -4.63
N TRP A 923 4.41 53.73 -4.24
CA TRP A 923 3.96 52.72 -3.29
C TRP A 923 5.15 52.14 -2.51
N ILE A 924 4.87 51.67 -1.29
CA ILE A 924 5.83 51.02 -0.39
C ILE A 924 5.18 49.78 0.22
N GLY A 925 5.79 48.60 0.02
CA GLY A 925 5.40 47.35 0.69
C GLY A 925 6.40 46.99 1.78
N LYS A 926 5.95 46.31 2.84
CA LYS A 926 6.80 45.84 3.94
C LYS A 926 6.35 44.43 4.38
N ARG A 927 7.28 43.52 4.61
CA ARG A 927 7.07 42.14 5.11
C ARG A 927 8.18 41.76 6.08
N THR A 928 7.91 41.02 7.16
CA THR A 928 8.95 40.48 8.06
C THR A 928 8.94 38.96 7.96
N VAL A 929 10.11 38.35 7.88
CA VAL A 929 10.29 36.89 7.75
C VAL A 929 11.47 36.42 8.61
N SER A 930 11.52 35.12 8.94
CA SER A 930 12.70 34.48 9.55
C SER A 930 13.90 34.59 8.60
N ALA A 931 15.07 34.95 9.14
CA ALA A 931 16.26 35.21 8.32
C ALA A 931 17.21 33.99 8.26
N SER A 932 16.66 32.82 7.96
CA SER A 932 17.34 31.52 7.77
C SER A 932 17.19 31.01 6.32
N GLY A 933 17.94 29.96 5.96
CA GLY A 933 17.78 29.27 4.67
C GLY A 933 17.85 30.18 3.44
N ASP A 934 16.86 30.02 2.55
CA ASP A 934 16.69 30.78 1.30
C ASP A 934 16.00 32.14 1.47
N LEU A 935 15.49 32.44 2.66
CA LEU A 935 14.99 33.76 3.04
C LEU A 935 16.07 34.63 3.70
N ALA A 936 17.22 34.03 4.05
CA ALA A 936 18.35 34.73 4.64
C ALA A 936 18.88 35.83 3.71
N PRO A 937 19.02 37.07 4.20
CA PRO A 937 19.44 38.19 3.36
C PRO A 937 20.87 38.02 2.85
N VAL A 938 21.10 38.48 1.62
CA VAL A 938 22.43 38.59 1.04
C VAL A 938 23.07 39.90 1.49
N LYS A 939 24.14 39.77 2.26
CA LYS A 939 25.00 40.87 2.71
C LYS A 939 26.07 41.17 1.67
N ILE A 940 25.98 42.34 1.06
CA ILE A 940 27.02 42.92 0.22
C ILE A 940 27.90 43.81 1.09
N ARG A 941 29.15 43.38 1.30
CA ARG A 941 30.11 44.09 2.15
C ARG A 941 30.36 45.51 1.61
N LYS A 942 30.57 46.46 2.52
CA LYS A 942 30.96 47.84 2.18
C LYS A 942 32.09 47.88 1.16
N GLY A 943 31.85 48.58 0.05
CA GLY A 943 32.84 48.88 -0.98
C GLY A 943 32.90 47.87 -2.12
N THR A 944 32.10 46.79 -2.10
CA THR A 944 32.03 45.77 -3.17
C THR A 944 31.49 46.36 -4.48
N PHE A 945 30.37 47.06 -4.42
CA PHE A 945 29.74 47.70 -5.59
C PHE A 945 29.65 49.22 -5.45
N SER A 946 30.63 49.83 -4.78
CA SER A 946 30.66 51.25 -4.37
C SER A 946 29.70 51.63 -3.23
N ASN A 947 29.10 50.63 -2.57
CA ASN A 947 28.27 50.83 -1.39
C ASN A 947 29.11 51.42 -0.25
N THR A 948 28.55 52.40 0.43
CA THR A 948 29.19 53.18 1.48
C THR A 948 29.08 52.53 2.87
N ARG A 949 28.19 51.54 3.00
CA ARG A 949 27.95 50.65 4.16
C ARG A 949 27.64 49.23 3.65
N ASP A 950 27.60 48.27 4.56
CA ASP A 950 27.10 46.93 4.23
C ASP A 950 25.63 47.05 3.81
N LEU A 951 25.29 46.42 2.70
CA LEU A 951 23.96 46.45 2.08
C LEU A 951 23.32 45.06 2.23
N LEU A 952 22.10 45.02 2.74
CA LEU A 952 21.33 43.80 2.92
C LEU A 952 20.13 43.82 1.98
N VAL A 953 20.03 42.79 1.15
CA VAL A 953 18.96 42.63 0.16
C VAL A 953 18.47 41.19 0.20
N SER A 954 17.25 40.94 -0.27
CA SER A 954 16.80 39.56 -0.42
C SER A 954 17.65 38.84 -1.48
N PRO A 955 17.72 37.50 -1.47
CA PRO A 955 18.59 36.75 -2.38
C PRO A 955 18.34 37.04 -3.87
N GLN A 956 17.08 37.15 -4.28
CA GLN A 956 16.72 37.43 -5.67
C GLN A 956 16.80 38.92 -6.07
N HIS A 957 17.16 39.81 -5.13
CA HIS A 957 17.22 41.24 -5.39
C HIS A 957 18.31 41.57 -6.42
N ARG A 958 17.97 42.33 -7.47
CA ARG A 958 18.92 42.58 -8.56
C ARG A 958 19.79 43.81 -8.34
N MET A 959 21.08 43.61 -8.53
CA MET A 959 22.12 44.62 -8.42
C MET A 959 22.60 45.05 -9.81
N LEU A 960 22.88 46.34 -9.98
CA LEU A 960 23.41 46.85 -11.25
C LEU A 960 24.90 46.52 -11.38
N LEU A 961 25.25 45.78 -12.43
CA LEU A 961 26.61 45.55 -12.86
C LEU A 961 26.90 46.38 -14.11
N SER A 962 28.04 47.07 -14.11
CA SER A 962 28.44 47.94 -15.22
C SER A 962 29.90 47.69 -15.60
N GLY A 963 30.19 47.81 -16.90
CA GLY A 963 31.57 47.75 -17.39
C GLY A 963 31.70 47.13 -18.78
N TYR A 964 32.93 47.17 -19.30
CA TYR A 964 33.25 46.70 -20.66
C TYR A 964 32.89 45.22 -20.89
N ARG A 965 32.80 44.42 -19.83
CA ARG A 965 32.46 42.99 -19.91
C ARG A 965 30.99 42.78 -20.21
N ALA A 966 30.10 43.59 -19.62
CA ALA A 966 28.68 43.56 -19.93
C ALA A 966 28.48 43.89 -21.42
N GLU A 967 29.17 44.92 -21.92
CA GLU A 967 29.09 45.32 -23.33
C GLU A 967 29.64 44.23 -24.27
N LEU A 968 30.72 43.55 -23.87
CA LEU A 968 31.33 42.48 -24.66
C LEU A 968 30.47 41.22 -24.73
N LEU A 969 29.85 40.83 -23.61
CA LEU A 969 29.11 39.56 -23.49
C LEU A 969 27.64 39.70 -23.90
N PHE A 970 26.99 40.81 -23.55
CA PHE A 970 25.55 40.97 -23.68
C PHE A 970 25.13 42.14 -24.59
N GLY A 971 26.10 42.88 -25.13
CA GLY A 971 25.83 44.04 -25.99
C GLY A 971 25.34 45.29 -25.25
N GLU A 972 25.21 45.22 -23.91
CA GLU A 972 24.71 46.28 -23.05
C GLU A 972 25.79 46.74 -22.07
N SER A 973 25.96 48.06 -21.89
CA SER A 973 27.00 48.59 -20.97
C SER A 973 26.67 48.39 -19.48
N GLU A 974 25.41 48.12 -19.18
CA GLU A 974 24.83 47.97 -17.85
C GLU A 974 23.80 46.83 -17.87
N VAL A 975 23.86 45.95 -16.87
CA VAL A 975 23.01 44.75 -16.73
C VAL A 975 22.64 44.56 -15.26
N LEU A 976 21.53 43.88 -15.00
CA LEU A 976 21.04 43.55 -13.66
C LEU A 976 21.31 42.08 -13.36
N ALA A 977 21.80 41.76 -12.17
CA ALA A 977 22.05 40.39 -11.72
C ALA A 977 21.49 40.17 -10.31
N PRO A 978 20.78 39.06 -10.04
CA PRO A 978 20.33 38.70 -8.69
C PRO A 978 21.48 38.59 -7.69
N ALA A 979 21.27 39.04 -6.45
CA ALA A 979 22.31 39.10 -5.41
C ALA A 979 22.86 37.72 -5.04
N ILE A 980 22.02 36.68 -5.03
CA ILE A 980 22.41 35.29 -4.77
C ILE A 980 23.42 34.76 -5.80
N HIS A 981 23.34 35.21 -7.06
CA HIS A 981 24.30 34.83 -8.10
C HIS A 981 25.67 35.51 -7.94
N LEU A 982 25.80 36.45 -7.00
CA LEU A 982 27.04 37.19 -6.71
C LEU A 982 27.76 36.68 -5.47
N LEU A 983 27.25 35.64 -4.80
CA LEU A 983 27.87 35.03 -3.62
C LEU A 983 29.30 34.59 -3.93
N ASP A 984 30.24 34.99 -3.06
CA ASP A 984 31.67 34.69 -3.19
C ASP A 984 32.35 34.36 -1.85
N ASP A 985 31.55 34.13 -0.81
CA ASP A 985 31.95 33.82 0.58
C ASP A 985 32.93 34.83 1.22
N HIS A 986 33.07 36.02 0.63
CA HIS A 986 34.03 37.01 1.10
C HIS A 986 33.50 38.45 1.10
N ALA A 987 33.09 38.93 -0.07
CA ALA A 987 32.59 40.27 -0.32
C ALA A 987 31.06 40.31 -0.46
N VAL A 988 30.44 39.18 -0.81
CA VAL A 988 28.99 38.96 -0.86
C VAL A 988 28.70 37.61 -0.18
N THR A 989 27.96 37.64 0.93
CA THR A 989 27.71 36.47 1.81
C THR A 989 26.25 36.43 2.23
N ARG A 990 25.68 35.25 2.52
CA ARG A 990 24.40 35.16 3.25
C ARG A 990 24.59 35.58 4.72
N GLU A 991 23.60 36.25 5.32
CA GLU A 991 23.62 36.70 6.72
C GLU A 991 22.40 36.17 7.47
N VAL A 992 22.62 35.14 8.29
CA VAL A 992 21.57 34.49 9.10
C VAL A 992 21.25 35.34 10.34
N ALA A 993 19.96 35.50 10.65
CA ALA A 993 19.46 36.17 11.85
C ALA A 993 18.09 35.59 12.27
N ASP A 994 17.57 36.00 13.44
CA ASP A 994 16.25 35.55 13.91
C ASP A 994 15.12 36.03 12.97
N GLU A 995 15.11 37.33 12.62
CA GLU A 995 14.12 37.91 11.71
C GLU A 995 14.74 39.03 10.84
N VAL A 996 14.17 39.24 9.65
CA VAL A 996 14.47 40.37 8.76
C VAL A 996 13.18 40.99 8.20
N THR A 997 13.08 42.32 8.25
CA THR A 997 12.00 43.05 7.56
C THR A 997 12.45 43.45 6.16
N TYR A 998 11.74 42.99 5.14
CA TYR A 998 11.90 43.34 3.75
C TYR A 998 10.94 44.46 3.31
N ILE A 999 11.40 45.40 2.47
CA ILE A 999 10.69 46.62 2.04
C ILE A 999 10.84 46.84 0.54
N HIS A 1000 9.75 47.20 -0.15
CA HIS A 1000 9.69 47.43 -1.59
C HIS A 1000 9.42 48.91 -1.90
N LEU A 1001 9.99 49.44 -2.99
CA LEU A 1001 9.72 50.80 -3.46
C LEU A 1001 9.28 50.77 -4.93
N LEU A 1002 8.10 51.30 -5.21
CA LEU A 1002 7.55 51.41 -6.58
C LEU A 1002 7.48 52.86 -7.05
N PHE A 1003 7.78 53.11 -8.33
CA PHE A 1003 7.76 54.43 -8.97
C PHE A 1003 6.74 54.49 -10.13
N ASP A 1004 6.76 55.53 -10.97
CA ASP A 1004 5.91 55.63 -12.17
C ASP A 1004 6.31 54.66 -13.30
N GLN A 1005 7.54 54.17 -13.26
CA GLN A 1005 8.13 53.19 -14.16
C GLN A 1005 9.28 52.51 -13.40
N HIS A 1006 9.85 51.45 -13.94
CA HIS A 1006 10.98 50.79 -13.31
C HIS A 1006 12.23 51.71 -13.28
N GLU A 1007 12.68 52.06 -12.08
CA GLU A 1007 13.83 52.94 -11.84
C GLU A 1007 14.99 52.20 -11.17
N LEU A 1008 16.22 52.67 -11.40
CA LEU A 1008 17.39 52.28 -10.61
C LEU A 1008 17.57 53.27 -9.45
N VAL A 1009 17.51 52.77 -8.22
CA VAL A 1009 17.68 53.55 -6.99
C VAL A 1009 19.06 53.33 -6.39
N PHE A 1010 19.56 54.29 -5.62
CA PHE A 1010 20.84 54.14 -4.92
C PHE A 1010 20.60 53.67 -3.48
N ALA A 1011 20.83 52.38 -3.23
CA ALA A 1011 20.80 51.74 -1.93
C ALA A 1011 22.22 51.65 -1.34
N GLU A 1012 22.43 52.28 -0.18
CA GLU A 1012 23.74 52.48 0.44
C GLU A 1012 24.79 53.11 -0.51
N GLY A 1013 24.34 53.83 -1.54
CA GLY A 1013 25.21 54.43 -2.57
C GLY A 1013 25.49 53.53 -3.78
N THR A 1014 24.99 52.30 -3.80
CA THR A 1014 25.06 51.39 -4.95
C THR A 1014 23.73 51.40 -5.73
N PRO A 1015 23.77 51.48 -7.07
CA PRO A 1015 22.56 51.35 -7.88
C PRO A 1015 22.00 49.91 -7.85
N SER A 1016 20.72 49.78 -7.54
CA SER A 1016 19.96 48.52 -7.50
C SER A 1016 18.56 48.71 -8.06
N GLU A 1017 17.88 47.60 -8.34
CA GLU A 1017 16.52 47.58 -8.87
C GLU A 1017 15.52 48.27 -7.90
N SER A 1018 14.49 48.93 -8.43
CA SER A 1018 13.28 49.22 -7.65
C SER A 1018 12.24 48.12 -7.90
N PHE A 1019 11.17 48.09 -7.11
CA PHE A 1019 10.15 47.06 -7.28
C PHE A 1019 9.53 47.15 -8.67
N HIS A 1020 9.55 46.03 -9.40
CA HIS A 1020 8.88 45.89 -10.67
C HIS A 1020 7.68 44.94 -10.51
N PRO A 1021 6.44 45.42 -10.65
CA PRO A 1021 5.22 44.64 -10.50
C PRO A 1021 5.18 43.32 -11.28
N GLY A 1022 5.73 43.32 -12.49
CA GLY A 1022 5.82 42.12 -13.35
C GLY A 1022 6.83 41.06 -12.92
N HIS A 1023 7.57 41.24 -11.83
CA HIS A 1023 8.57 40.26 -11.37
C HIS A 1023 8.20 39.52 -10.08
N VAL A 1024 7.18 39.97 -9.35
CA VAL A 1024 6.84 39.44 -8.00
C VAL A 1024 5.40 38.95 -7.95
N GLY A 1025 4.66 39.02 -9.07
CA GLY A 1025 3.20 38.89 -9.05
C GLY A 1025 2.55 40.07 -8.32
N MET A 1026 1.34 40.45 -8.69
CA MET A 1026 0.64 41.56 -8.01
C MET A 1026 -0.05 41.18 -6.71
N ASN A 1027 -0.02 39.88 -6.38
CA ASN A 1027 -0.74 39.28 -5.27
C ASN A 1027 0.16 38.96 -4.06
N ALA A 1028 1.50 38.96 -4.23
CA ALA A 1028 2.48 38.98 -3.12
C ALA A 1028 2.45 40.27 -2.28
N ILE A 1029 1.42 41.09 -2.45
CA ILE A 1029 1.17 42.35 -1.76
C ILE A 1029 -0.19 42.20 -1.09
N LEU A 1030 -0.22 42.19 0.26
CA LEU A 1030 -1.44 42.11 1.06
C LEU A 1030 -2.55 43.02 0.53
N ASP A 1031 -3.78 42.51 0.58
CA ASP A 1031 -5.01 43.07 0.05
C ASP A 1031 -5.19 44.61 0.15
N PRO A 1032 -4.95 45.25 1.33
CA PRO A 1032 -5.09 46.71 1.45
C PRO A 1032 -4.05 47.49 0.63
N ALA A 1033 -2.86 46.93 0.45
CA ALA A 1033 -1.75 47.52 -0.30
C ALA A 1033 -1.89 47.27 -1.81
N ARG A 1034 -2.51 46.14 -2.22
CA ARG A 1034 -2.84 45.80 -3.60
C ARG A 1034 -3.92 46.73 -4.17
N GLU A 1035 -5.01 46.95 -3.43
CA GLU A 1035 -6.07 47.91 -3.83
C GLU A 1035 -5.56 49.36 -3.88
N GLU A 1036 -4.62 49.72 -3.01
CA GLU A 1036 -3.94 51.01 -3.10
C GLU A 1036 -3.09 51.14 -4.38
N LEU A 1037 -2.38 50.07 -4.77
CA LEU A 1037 -1.56 50.02 -5.97
C LEU A 1037 -2.41 50.06 -7.25
N PHE A 1038 -3.53 49.34 -7.31
CA PHE A 1038 -4.50 49.44 -8.40
C PHE A 1038 -5.21 50.79 -8.50
N ARG A 1039 -5.35 51.50 -7.37
CA ARG A 1039 -5.87 52.88 -7.38
C ARG A 1039 -4.86 53.85 -8.01
N ILE A 1040 -3.57 53.55 -7.94
CA ILE A 1040 -2.49 54.39 -8.47
C ILE A 1040 -2.20 54.04 -9.95
N PHE A 1041 -2.22 52.75 -10.30
CA PHE A 1041 -2.04 52.22 -11.66
C PHE A 1041 -3.19 51.27 -12.04
N PRO A 1042 -4.34 51.80 -12.50
CA PRO A 1042 -5.54 51.00 -12.80
C PRO A 1042 -5.33 49.92 -13.86
N GLU A 1043 -4.44 50.17 -14.82
CA GLU A 1043 -4.04 49.26 -15.89
C GLU A 1043 -3.39 47.96 -15.41
N LEU A 1044 -2.84 47.92 -14.19
CA LEU A 1044 -2.26 46.68 -13.62
C LEU A 1044 -3.32 45.65 -13.21
N ARG A 1045 -4.61 46.05 -13.12
CA ARG A 1045 -5.74 45.12 -12.83
C ARG A 1045 -5.99 44.11 -13.94
N CYS A 1046 -5.54 44.38 -15.16
CA CYS A 1046 -5.87 43.58 -16.33
C CYS A 1046 -4.67 43.21 -17.20
N ASN A 1047 -3.48 43.77 -16.93
CA ASN A 1047 -2.23 43.41 -17.58
C ASN A 1047 -1.04 43.94 -16.77
N VAL A 1048 -0.33 43.07 -16.04
CA VAL A 1048 0.84 43.45 -15.25
C VAL A 1048 1.99 43.98 -16.12
N GLY A 1049 2.09 43.51 -17.38
CA GLY A 1049 3.02 44.02 -18.39
C GLY A 1049 2.75 45.47 -18.86
N ALA A 1050 1.62 46.07 -18.46
CA ALA A 1050 1.32 47.47 -18.75
C ALA A 1050 2.24 48.45 -18.02
N TYR A 1051 2.94 48.01 -16.95
CA TYR A 1051 3.90 48.84 -16.21
C TYR A 1051 5.14 49.23 -17.04
N GLY A 1052 5.44 48.48 -18.09
CA GLY A 1052 6.59 48.70 -18.97
C GLY A 1052 7.72 47.68 -18.77
N PRO A 1053 8.77 47.73 -19.60
CA PRO A 1053 9.91 46.83 -19.50
C PRO A 1053 10.85 47.21 -18.35
N THR A 1054 11.76 46.30 -18.03
CA THR A 1054 12.82 46.56 -17.06
C THR A 1054 13.75 47.68 -17.50
N SER A 1055 14.34 48.40 -16.54
CA SER A 1055 15.28 49.49 -16.82
C SER A 1055 16.55 49.03 -17.54
N ARG A 1056 16.98 47.78 -17.32
CA ARG A 1056 18.13 47.12 -17.97
C ARG A 1056 17.86 45.63 -18.18
N LEU A 1057 18.69 44.97 -18.98
CA LEU A 1057 18.69 43.52 -19.19
C LEU A 1057 19.00 42.78 -17.88
N CYS A 1058 18.20 41.78 -17.52
CA CYS A 1058 18.40 40.94 -16.35
C CYS A 1058 19.11 39.63 -16.74
N LEU A 1059 20.17 39.26 -16.01
CA LEU A 1059 21.02 38.10 -16.29
C LEU A 1059 20.60 36.86 -15.48
N LYS A 1060 20.71 35.68 -16.10
CA LYS A 1060 20.58 34.37 -15.46
C LYS A 1060 21.83 34.01 -14.63
N LYS A 1061 21.78 32.93 -13.83
CA LYS A 1061 22.88 32.45 -12.96
C LYS A 1061 24.20 32.26 -13.72
N HIS A 1062 24.16 31.50 -14.82
CA HIS A 1062 25.36 31.21 -15.62
C HIS A 1062 25.90 32.44 -16.35
N GLU A 1063 25.03 33.35 -16.80
CA GLU A 1063 25.42 34.63 -17.42
C GLU A 1063 26.10 35.56 -16.41
N THR A 1064 25.56 35.63 -15.20
CA THR A 1064 26.15 36.38 -14.08
C THR A 1064 27.52 35.82 -13.74
N LYS A 1065 27.64 34.49 -13.61
CA LYS A 1065 28.93 33.81 -13.39
C LYS A 1065 29.94 34.14 -14.49
N ALA A 1066 29.55 34.05 -15.77
CA ALA A 1066 30.43 34.37 -16.90
C ALA A 1066 30.92 35.83 -16.89
N LEU A 1067 30.11 36.76 -16.40
CA LEU A 1067 30.47 38.17 -16.26
C LEU A 1067 31.52 38.41 -15.15
N ILE A 1068 31.41 37.69 -14.03
CA ILE A 1068 32.27 37.87 -12.84
C ILE A 1068 33.50 36.94 -12.82
N SER A 1069 33.50 35.83 -13.56
CA SER A 1069 34.52 34.76 -13.51
C SER A 1069 35.86 35.05 -14.24
N TYR A 1070 36.24 36.32 -14.43
CA TYR A 1070 37.49 36.71 -15.11
C TYR A 1070 38.36 37.69 -14.35
#